data_AF-A0A928HBA7-F1
#
_entry.id   AF-A0A928HBA7-F1
#
_cell.length_a   1.000
_cell.length_b   1.000
_cell.length_c   1.000
_cell.angle_alpha   90.00
_cell.angle_beta   90.00
_cell.angle_gamma   90.00
#
_symmetry.space_group_name_H-M   'P 1'
#
loop_
_entity.id
_entity.type
_entity.pdbx_description
1 polymer ?
#
loop_
_entity_poly.entity_id
_entity_poly.type
_entity_poly.pdbx_seq_one_letter_code
_entity_poly.pdbx_strand_id
1 'polypeptide(L)'
;MEVKQLKKLPPSKLVEAILNNNTLSADFDTYGLWENLSVQNWVKMLSVCPKFANKCKLWKDFNSTDINNLLFHQSQFWAYFPEESVKTIIADVSKYAECKCRRRFRTDHWLKILMVHPQLANQFNKWYDLDSYEWALLLSAQPQLVDEVDDIQSIWGILDEEDWNLLLAKQPQFWIYSVCGSIEELKKYPEKISDCKCLRRFKVNDWVNLLAVCPQFANKCSKWKNFKLGDWVNLLTKQPHFITECKLLKEFRIADWCKVLSFQPQLISKFSQWDSLYSWDWSQLLSAQPQFSDKCNKWKDFDYSDWTTLLSKQPQFIEKFNQIQYDLNLFDSYEWNKLLSAQPQFFELATKSASGWSSILRNKPEFFQQCNVWEDFNTEDWINLLSEQPHFADKCNIWEDFDDLNWEILLYNQPELWVYNTEMSVKKINEDVSNIKKCKCIGRFEDTHWDKIEISTWVALLSIYPHLVDKFHDCSDCSFEDFSIEDWVNLLEKQTSLIKKAKEFVDGQTAILMLFPEMIKDFHYDFESFESLNWDFVLNVQPQLWKYCPKVSIAMMKSDVAKESECLCWDWFSIKDWFELALINPACEKICWEDFNEEQWVRILSEYPHLADKCDLWQNFDSHNWNSLLLTQPRFILNCDWNYIIDELSDLEDSYQDKDDIAECWSDILWYNPKLLEFFPEEVLDLFSFEQWSELEAKHPGVFEEKHMLSSLRKLCK
;
A
#
# COMPACT_ATOMS: atom_id res chain seq x y z
N MET A 1 -20.40 -61.69 36.23
CA MET A 1 -20.84 -62.49 35.07
C MET A 1 -19.83 -62.26 33.97
N GLU A 2 -19.25 -63.31 33.40
CA GLU A 2 -18.47 -63.13 32.17
C GLU A 2 -19.41 -62.62 31.06
N VAL A 3 -18.94 -61.69 30.23
CA VAL A 3 -19.68 -61.09 29.11
C VAL A 3 -20.46 -62.12 28.27
N LYS A 4 -19.87 -63.31 28.05
CA LYS A 4 -20.50 -64.40 27.30
C LYS A 4 -21.80 -64.92 27.92
N GLN A 5 -22.03 -64.66 29.20
CA GLN A 5 -23.24 -65.02 29.93
C GLN A 5 -24.35 -63.97 29.72
N LEU A 6 -24.03 -62.68 29.54
CA LEU A 6 -25.03 -61.62 29.32
C LEU A 6 -25.79 -61.83 28.02
N LYS A 7 -25.10 -62.22 26.94
CA LYS A 7 -25.73 -62.51 25.64
C LYS A 7 -26.75 -63.65 25.66
N LYS A 8 -26.72 -64.50 26.69
CA LYS A 8 -27.65 -65.63 26.86
C LYS A 8 -28.88 -65.28 27.70
N LEU A 9 -28.93 -64.09 28.31
CA LEU A 9 -30.06 -63.70 29.14
C LEU A 9 -31.24 -63.20 28.28
N PRO A 10 -32.49 -63.50 28.68
CA PRO A 10 -33.66 -62.89 28.05
C PRO A 10 -33.71 -61.38 28.36
N PRO A 11 -34.33 -60.55 27.50
CA PRO A 11 -34.38 -59.09 27.64
C PRO A 11 -34.88 -58.57 29.00
N SER A 12 -35.85 -59.25 29.63
CA SER A 12 -36.32 -58.88 30.97
C SER A 12 -35.26 -59.06 32.05
N LYS A 13 -34.44 -60.12 31.95
CA LYS A 13 -33.30 -60.36 32.85
C LYS A 13 -32.12 -59.44 32.56
N LEU A 14 -31.97 -58.98 31.31
CA LEU A 14 -31.03 -57.91 30.97
C LEU A 14 -31.41 -56.60 31.67
N VAL A 15 -32.69 -56.21 31.67
CA VAL A 15 -33.17 -55.02 32.40
C VAL A 15 -32.92 -55.16 33.91
N GLU A 16 -33.23 -56.31 34.51
CA GLU A 16 -32.94 -56.54 35.94
C GLU A 16 -31.43 -56.46 36.22
N ALA A 17 -30.59 -57.04 35.37
CA ALA A 17 -29.15 -57.02 35.53
C ALA A 17 -28.59 -55.58 35.48
N ILE A 18 -29.03 -54.75 34.53
CA ILE A 18 -28.52 -53.37 34.41
C ILE A 18 -29.09 -52.44 35.48
N LEU A 19 -30.33 -52.65 35.91
CA LEU A 19 -30.91 -51.90 37.04
C LEU A 19 -30.20 -52.24 38.36
N ASN A 20 -29.81 -53.50 38.55
CA ASN A 20 -29.06 -53.93 39.75
C ASN A 20 -27.58 -53.55 39.69
N ASN A 21 -27.00 -53.43 38.49
CA ASN A 21 -25.64 -52.97 38.31
C ASN A 21 -25.49 -52.08 37.07
N ASN A 22 -25.52 -50.76 37.31
CA ASN A 22 -25.39 -49.76 36.27
C ASN A 22 -24.03 -49.76 35.57
N THR A 23 -22.98 -50.37 36.13
CA THR A 23 -21.66 -50.44 35.45
C THR A 23 -21.68 -51.33 34.22
N LEU A 24 -22.70 -52.19 34.08
CA LEU A 24 -22.95 -53.00 32.89
C LEU A 24 -23.37 -52.16 31.68
N SER A 25 -23.61 -50.85 31.80
CA SER A 25 -23.99 -50.03 30.64
C SER A 25 -22.90 -50.02 29.56
N ALA A 26 -21.62 -50.06 29.95
CA ALA A 26 -20.50 -50.15 29.01
C ALA A 26 -20.51 -51.48 28.23
N ASP A 27 -20.85 -52.57 28.91
CA ASP A 27 -21.05 -53.88 28.27
C ASP A 27 -22.27 -53.85 27.34
N PHE A 28 -23.37 -53.21 27.74
CA PHE A 28 -24.55 -53.07 26.88
C PHE A 28 -24.22 -52.29 25.60
N ASP A 29 -23.43 -51.23 25.70
CA ASP A 29 -22.93 -50.46 24.55
C ASP A 29 -22.04 -51.34 23.66
N THR A 30 -21.06 -52.03 24.24
CA THR A 30 -20.05 -52.82 23.51
C THR A 30 -20.66 -54.02 22.79
N TYR A 31 -21.70 -54.63 23.37
CA TYR A 31 -22.31 -55.86 22.83
C TYR A 31 -23.66 -55.64 22.16
N GLY A 32 -24.10 -54.39 21.98
CA GLY A 32 -25.37 -54.06 21.32
C GLY A 32 -26.61 -54.57 22.05
N LEU A 33 -26.56 -54.69 23.38
CA LEU A 33 -27.63 -55.33 24.15
C LEU A 33 -28.88 -54.44 24.28
N TRP A 34 -28.74 -53.12 24.08
CA TRP A 34 -29.85 -52.17 24.09
C TRP A 34 -30.92 -52.48 23.04
N GLU A 35 -30.51 -52.99 21.89
CA GLU A 35 -31.39 -53.27 20.75
C GLU A 35 -32.27 -54.50 21.00
N ASN A 36 -31.94 -55.31 22.00
CA ASN A 36 -32.72 -56.48 22.40
C ASN A 36 -33.88 -56.12 23.35
N LEU A 37 -33.98 -54.88 23.81
CA LEU A 37 -35.02 -54.45 24.76
C LEU A 37 -36.29 -54.02 24.01
N SER A 38 -37.43 -54.58 24.41
CA SER A 38 -38.76 -54.12 23.93
C SER A 38 -39.16 -52.77 24.53
N VAL A 39 -40.18 -52.11 23.98
CA VAL A 39 -40.74 -50.86 24.53
C VAL A 39 -41.11 -51.01 26.00
N GLN A 40 -41.76 -52.11 26.41
CA GLN A 40 -42.13 -52.33 27.81
C GLN A 40 -40.91 -52.50 28.74
N ASN A 41 -39.82 -53.09 28.23
CA ASN A 41 -38.55 -53.15 28.95
C ASN A 41 -37.93 -51.75 29.12
N TRP A 42 -38.01 -50.91 28.08
CA TRP A 42 -37.58 -49.51 28.16
C TRP A 42 -38.45 -48.68 29.10
N VAL A 43 -39.78 -48.79 29.06
CA VAL A 43 -40.70 -48.10 29.98
C VAL A 43 -40.35 -48.45 31.42
N LYS A 44 -40.19 -49.74 31.73
CA LYS A 44 -39.82 -50.22 33.06
C LYS A 44 -38.42 -49.76 33.49
N MET A 45 -37.47 -49.72 32.56
CA MET A 45 -36.10 -49.29 32.87
C MET A 45 -36.01 -47.78 33.07
N LEU A 46 -36.67 -46.98 32.23
CA LEU A 46 -36.62 -45.51 32.26
C LEU A 46 -37.46 -44.91 33.39
N SER A 47 -38.52 -45.58 33.84
CA SER A 47 -39.24 -45.17 35.04
C SER A 47 -38.38 -45.26 36.31
N VAL A 48 -37.34 -46.11 36.31
CA VAL A 48 -36.42 -46.30 37.44
C VAL A 48 -35.08 -45.58 37.23
N CYS A 49 -34.51 -45.62 36.02
CA CYS A 49 -33.22 -45.04 35.67
C CYS A 49 -33.31 -44.17 34.40
N PRO A 50 -33.75 -42.90 34.54
CA PRO A 50 -33.94 -41.97 33.43
C PRO A 50 -32.68 -41.64 32.63
N LYS A 51 -31.50 -41.78 33.25
CA LYS A 51 -30.20 -41.49 32.62
C LYS A 51 -29.92 -42.33 31.36
N PHE A 52 -30.63 -43.45 31.17
CA PHE A 52 -30.53 -44.27 29.97
C PHE A 52 -31.44 -43.80 28.82
N ALA A 53 -32.16 -42.68 28.98
CA ALA A 53 -33.06 -42.13 27.97
C ALA A 53 -32.41 -41.94 26.59
N ASN A 54 -31.17 -41.43 26.59
CA ASN A 54 -30.39 -41.21 25.38
C ASN A 54 -29.95 -42.52 24.69
N LYS A 55 -30.08 -43.68 25.34
CA LYS A 55 -29.79 -45.00 24.78
C LYS A 55 -31.02 -45.64 24.11
N CYS A 56 -32.23 -45.15 24.38
CA CYS A 56 -33.45 -45.68 23.78
C CYS A 56 -33.58 -45.20 22.33
N LYS A 57 -33.53 -46.14 21.38
CA LYS A 57 -33.77 -45.88 19.95
C LYS A 57 -35.24 -46.06 19.55
N LEU A 58 -36.09 -46.55 20.47
CA LEU A 58 -37.48 -46.92 20.22
C LEU A 58 -38.48 -45.82 20.62
N TRP A 59 -38.06 -44.57 20.87
CA TRP A 59 -38.96 -43.49 21.33
C TRP A 59 -40.21 -43.31 20.47
N LYS A 60 -40.09 -43.47 19.16
CA LYS A 60 -41.19 -43.38 18.19
C LYS A 60 -42.23 -44.51 18.34
N ASP A 61 -41.84 -45.61 18.97
CA ASP A 61 -42.67 -46.82 19.13
C ASP A 61 -43.45 -46.80 20.46
N PHE A 62 -43.29 -45.75 21.29
CA PHE A 62 -44.05 -45.56 22.53
C PHE A 62 -45.45 -45.06 22.20
N ASN A 63 -46.48 -45.75 22.69
CA ASN A 63 -47.85 -45.25 22.56
C ASN A 63 -48.15 -44.18 23.62
N SER A 64 -49.30 -43.52 23.51
CA SER A 64 -49.73 -42.46 24.44
C SER A 64 -49.78 -42.91 25.91
N THR A 65 -50.05 -44.20 26.18
CA THR A 65 -50.05 -44.74 27.54
C THR A 65 -48.63 -44.87 28.10
N ASP A 66 -47.69 -45.37 27.29
CA ASP A 66 -46.28 -45.49 27.66
C ASP A 66 -45.66 -44.10 27.90
N ILE A 67 -45.98 -43.13 27.04
CA ILE A 67 -45.55 -41.72 27.17
C ILE A 67 -46.10 -41.10 28.45
N ASN A 68 -47.40 -41.27 28.72
CA ASN A 68 -48.03 -40.76 29.93
C ASN A 68 -47.42 -41.38 31.19
N ASN A 69 -47.14 -42.69 31.18
CA ASN A 69 -46.50 -43.36 32.31
C ASN A 69 -45.10 -42.81 32.57
N LEU A 70 -44.30 -42.58 31.53
CA LEU A 70 -42.97 -41.98 31.68
C LEU A 70 -43.05 -40.52 32.15
N LEU A 71 -43.93 -39.70 31.56
CA LEU A 71 -44.11 -38.29 31.93
C LEU A 71 -44.67 -38.12 33.35
N PHE A 72 -45.53 -39.05 33.79
CA PHE A 72 -46.05 -39.09 35.16
C PHE A 72 -44.92 -39.24 36.16
N HIS A 73 -43.94 -40.10 35.85
CA HIS A 73 -42.79 -40.29 36.72
C HIS A 73 -41.77 -39.15 36.60
N GLN A 74 -41.45 -38.67 35.38
CA GLN A 74 -40.51 -37.56 35.19
C GLN A 74 -40.80 -36.71 33.94
N SER A 75 -40.92 -35.39 34.12
CA SER A 75 -41.21 -34.43 33.04
C SER A 75 -40.05 -34.21 32.05
N GLN A 76 -38.84 -34.67 32.35
CA GLN A 76 -37.68 -34.48 31.46
C GLN A 76 -37.75 -35.30 30.17
N PHE A 77 -38.65 -36.29 30.10
CA PHE A 77 -38.81 -37.10 28.88
C PHE A 77 -39.47 -36.34 27.72
N TRP A 78 -40.07 -35.16 27.95
CA TRP A 78 -40.66 -34.32 26.91
C TRP A 78 -39.71 -34.03 25.74
N ALA A 79 -38.41 -33.90 26.01
CA ALA A 79 -37.41 -33.62 24.98
C ALA A 79 -37.16 -34.80 24.00
N TYR A 80 -37.63 -36.01 24.34
CA TYR A 80 -37.38 -37.23 23.56
C TYR A 80 -38.59 -37.70 22.76
N PHE A 81 -39.77 -37.10 22.93
CA PHE A 81 -40.97 -37.49 22.21
C PHE A 81 -41.09 -36.74 20.87
N PRO A 82 -41.42 -37.43 19.77
CA PRO A 82 -41.71 -36.79 18.49
C PRO A 82 -42.89 -35.81 18.58
N GLU A 83 -42.85 -34.76 17.76
CA GLU A 83 -43.88 -33.69 17.73
C GLU A 83 -45.29 -34.24 17.46
N GLU A 84 -45.43 -35.33 16.70
CA GLU A 84 -46.73 -36.00 16.50
C GLU A 84 -47.34 -36.56 17.79
N SER A 85 -46.51 -37.10 18.68
CA SER A 85 -46.98 -37.63 19.97
C SER A 85 -47.46 -36.51 20.90
N VAL A 86 -46.87 -35.31 20.78
CA VAL A 86 -47.32 -34.10 21.50
C VAL A 86 -48.69 -33.63 20.99
N LYS A 87 -48.94 -33.70 19.67
CA LYS A 87 -50.24 -33.34 19.08
C LYS A 87 -51.38 -34.23 19.60
N THR A 88 -51.13 -35.53 19.79
CA THR A 88 -52.11 -36.46 20.38
C THR A 88 -52.43 -36.12 21.83
N ILE A 89 -51.46 -35.58 22.58
CA ILE A 89 -51.64 -35.15 23.98
C ILE A 89 -52.42 -33.82 24.06
N ILE A 90 -52.18 -32.89 23.13
CA ILE A 90 -52.91 -31.61 23.05
C ILE A 90 -54.41 -31.81 22.73
N ALA A 91 -54.76 -32.86 21.98
CA ALA A 91 -56.14 -33.13 21.56
C ALA A 91 -57.09 -33.61 22.69
N ASP A 92 -56.59 -34.07 23.84
CA ASP A 92 -57.41 -34.59 24.96
C ASP A 92 -57.41 -33.61 26.15
N VAL A 93 -58.14 -32.49 25.98
CA VAL A 93 -58.28 -31.38 26.95
C VAL A 93 -58.75 -31.83 28.33
N SER A 94 -59.56 -32.89 28.38
CA SER A 94 -60.19 -33.37 29.62
C SER A 94 -59.17 -33.84 30.66
N LYS A 95 -58.01 -34.35 30.24
CA LYS A 95 -56.91 -34.77 31.12
C LYS A 95 -55.93 -33.65 31.47
N TYR A 96 -55.97 -32.55 30.73
CA TYR A 96 -55.04 -31.43 30.87
C TYR A 96 -55.34 -30.55 32.08
N ALA A 97 -56.62 -30.32 32.36
CA ALA A 97 -57.08 -29.51 33.49
C ALA A 97 -56.63 -30.09 34.86
N GLU A 98 -56.40 -31.40 34.93
CA GLU A 98 -56.04 -32.13 36.15
C GLU A 98 -54.53 -32.40 36.32
N CYS A 99 -53.68 -32.10 35.31
CA CYS A 99 -52.23 -32.38 35.39
C CYS A 99 -51.54 -31.44 36.39
N LYS A 100 -50.96 -31.99 37.47
CA LYS A 100 -50.07 -31.26 38.41
C LYS A 100 -48.83 -30.63 37.74
N CYS A 101 -48.58 -31.04 36.50
CA CYS A 101 -47.49 -30.67 35.60
C CYS A 101 -47.62 -29.24 35.05
N ARG A 102 -48.82 -28.64 35.13
CA ARG A 102 -49.17 -27.35 34.48
C ARG A 102 -48.22 -26.18 34.79
N ARG A 103 -47.64 -26.14 36.00
CA ARG A 103 -46.71 -25.09 36.43
C ARG A 103 -45.35 -25.14 35.73
N ARG A 104 -45.04 -26.24 35.02
CA ARG A 104 -43.75 -26.46 34.35
C ARG A 104 -43.78 -26.25 32.84
N PHE A 105 -44.93 -25.86 32.26
CA PHE A 105 -44.98 -25.49 30.86
C PHE A 105 -44.25 -24.16 30.62
N ARG A 106 -43.49 -24.14 29.53
CA ARG A 106 -42.92 -22.94 28.92
C ARG A 106 -44.00 -22.16 28.17
N THR A 107 -43.71 -20.90 27.87
CA THR A 107 -44.61 -19.95 27.22
C THR A 107 -45.08 -20.44 25.83
N ASP A 108 -44.17 -21.00 25.04
CA ASP A 108 -44.45 -21.57 23.70
C ASP A 108 -45.46 -22.73 23.72
N HIS A 109 -45.42 -23.58 24.75
CA HIS A 109 -46.42 -24.64 24.92
C HIS A 109 -47.80 -24.08 25.23
N TRP A 110 -47.88 -23.04 26.08
CA TRP A 110 -49.14 -22.38 26.38
C TRP A 110 -49.70 -21.65 25.17
N LEU A 111 -48.85 -21.02 24.35
CA LEU A 111 -49.29 -20.38 23.11
C LEU A 111 -50.01 -21.38 22.19
N LYS A 112 -49.40 -22.55 21.95
CA LYS A 112 -50.01 -23.62 21.14
C LYS A 112 -51.31 -24.14 21.75
N ILE A 113 -51.39 -24.24 23.08
CA ILE A 113 -52.61 -24.67 23.77
C ILE A 113 -53.72 -23.63 23.61
N LEU A 114 -53.43 -22.35 23.87
CA LEU A 114 -54.40 -21.27 23.81
C LEU A 114 -54.89 -21.00 22.38
N MET A 115 -54.05 -21.24 21.36
CA MET A 115 -54.46 -21.19 19.96
C MET A 115 -55.54 -22.23 19.61
N VAL A 116 -55.61 -23.35 20.32
CA VAL A 116 -56.58 -24.44 20.08
C VAL A 116 -57.74 -24.39 21.09
N HIS A 117 -57.47 -23.95 22.31
CA HIS A 117 -58.39 -23.97 23.46
C HIS A 117 -58.38 -22.64 24.21
N PRO A 118 -58.94 -21.57 23.62
CA PRO A 118 -58.94 -20.22 24.19
C PRO A 118 -59.67 -20.15 25.55
N GLN A 119 -60.62 -21.06 25.83
CA GLN A 119 -61.32 -21.12 27.12
C GLN A 119 -60.42 -21.44 28.32
N LEU A 120 -59.17 -21.84 28.09
CA LEU A 120 -58.17 -22.07 29.14
C LEU A 120 -57.36 -20.80 29.48
N ALA A 121 -57.68 -19.65 28.87
CA ALA A 121 -57.01 -18.37 29.09
C ALA A 121 -56.91 -17.97 30.56
N ASN A 122 -58.00 -18.14 31.32
CA ASN A 122 -58.02 -17.84 32.75
C ASN A 122 -57.07 -18.73 33.60
N GLN A 123 -56.52 -19.80 33.03
CA GLN A 123 -55.55 -20.68 33.68
C GLN A 123 -54.09 -20.30 33.34
N PHE A 124 -53.89 -19.45 32.33
CA PHE A 124 -52.58 -18.93 31.97
C PHE A 124 -52.29 -17.67 32.80
N ASN A 125 -51.27 -17.74 33.65
CA ASN A 125 -50.91 -16.65 34.56
C ASN A 125 -49.60 -15.94 34.17
N LYS A 126 -49.12 -16.19 32.94
CA LYS A 126 -47.85 -15.69 32.39
C LYS A 126 -48.06 -14.80 31.16
N TRP A 127 -49.18 -14.07 31.13
CA TRP A 127 -49.50 -13.14 30.03
C TRP A 127 -48.38 -12.12 29.76
N TYR A 128 -47.67 -11.69 30.81
CA TYR A 128 -46.54 -10.76 30.71
C TYR A 128 -45.24 -11.39 30.19
N ASP A 129 -45.18 -12.72 30.08
CA ASP A 129 -44.02 -13.43 29.51
C ASP A 129 -44.12 -13.53 27.98
N LEU A 130 -45.25 -13.15 27.38
CA LEU A 130 -45.44 -13.14 25.93
C LEU A 130 -44.83 -11.88 25.32
N ASP A 131 -44.07 -12.05 24.26
CA ASP A 131 -43.57 -10.92 23.47
C ASP A 131 -44.62 -10.37 22.49
N SER A 132 -44.25 -9.29 21.80
CA SER A 132 -45.08 -8.59 20.82
C SER A 132 -45.62 -9.54 19.73
N TYR A 133 -44.76 -10.40 19.19
CA TYR A 133 -45.09 -11.31 18.09
C TYR A 133 -46.02 -12.43 18.55
N GLU A 134 -45.74 -13.00 19.72
CA GLU A 134 -46.57 -14.01 20.36
C GLU A 134 -47.98 -13.50 20.63
N TRP A 135 -48.10 -12.25 21.09
CA TRP A 135 -49.40 -11.59 21.25
C TRP A 135 -50.14 -11.39 19.93
N ALA A 136 -49.46 -10.89 18.90
CA ALA A 136 -50.05 -10.70 17.59
C ALA A 136 -50.54 -12.01 16.98
N LEU A 137 -49.77 -13.10 17.08
CA LEU A 137 -50.18 -14.43 16.64
C LEU A 137 -51.40 -14.94 17.40
N LEU A 138 -51.39 -14.79 18.73
CA LEU A 138 -52.44 -15.31 19.58
C LEU A 138 -53.78 -14.58 19.33
N LEU A 139 -53.76 -13.24 19.30
CA LEU A 139 -54.95 -12.43 19.05
C LEU A 139 -55.43 -12.53 17.59
N SER A 140 -54.51 -12.77 16.66
CA SER A 140 -54.87 -13.10 15.27
C SER A 140 -55.70 -14.38 15.17
N ALA A 141 -55.33 -15.39 15.95
CA ALA A 141 -55.96 -16.71 15.95
C ALA A 141 -57.24 -16.74 16.79
N GLN A 142 -57.27 -16.03 17.92
CA GLN A 142 -58.33 -16.10 18.93
C GLN A 142 -58.69 -14.69 19.43
N PRO A 143 -59.41 -13.88 18.62
CA PRO A 143 -59.71 -12.48 18.95
C PRO A 143 -60.52 -12.30 20.24
N GLN A 144 -61.34 -13.27 20.62
CA GLN A 144 -62.15 -13.21 21.85
C GLN A 144 -61.30 -13.22 23.14
N LEU A 145 -60.01 -13.56 23.08
CA LEU A 145 -59.11 -13.48 24.23
C LEU A 145 -58.93 -12.05 24.75
N VAL A 146 -59.26 -11.04 23.93
CA VAL A 146 -59.26 -9.63 24.32
C VAL A 146 -60.14 -9.36 25.55
N ASP A 147 -61.22 -10.13 25.72
CA ASP A 147 -62.19 -9.97 26.81
C ASP A 147 -61.79 -10.76 28.07
N GLU A 148 -60.89 -11.74 27.93
CA GLU A 148 -60.48 -12.67 29.00
C GLU A 148 -59.19 -12.21 29.71
N VAL A 149 -58.53 -11.17 29.20
CA VAL A 149 -57.26 -10.66 29.74
C VAL A 149 -57.50 -9.32 30.44
N ASP A 150 -57.43 -9.35 31.78
CA ASP A 150 -57.74 -8.20 32.66
C ASP A 150 -56.94 -6.92 32.36
N ASP A 151 -55.74 -7.04 31.74
CA ASP A 151 -54.84 -5.93 31.43
C ASP A 151 -54.47 -5.87 29.94
N ILE A 152 -55.44 -6.10 29.05
CA ILE A 152 -55.22 -6.03 27.59
C ILE A 152 -54.68 -4.67 27.13
N GLN A 153 -54.88 -3.60 27.91
CA GLN A 153 -54.37 -2.26 27.58
C GLN A 153 -52.85 -2.14 27.65
N SER A 154 -52.19 -2.80 28.60
CA SER A 154 -50.73 -2.81 28.65
C SER A 154 -50.14 -3.60 27.48
N ILE A 155 -50.83 -4.66 27.05
CA ILE A 155 -50.46 -5.52 25.91
C ILE A 155 -50.47 -4.76 24.58
N TRP A 156 -51.47 -3.91 24.34
CA TRP A 156 -51.49 -3.06 23.13
C TRP A 156 -50.27 -2.13 23.02
N GLY A 157 -49.64 -1.79 24.14
CA GLY A 157 -48.42 -0.97 24.17
C GLY A 157 -47.13 -1.76 23.91
N ILE A 158 -47.18 -3.10 23.93
CA ILE A 158 -46.05 -3.98 23.66
C ILE A 158 -45.97 -4.33 22.17
N LEU A 159 -47.09 -4.31 21.45
CA LEU A 159 -47.15 -4.57 20.01
C LEU A 159 -46.35 -3.53 19.20
N ASP A 160 -45.33 -3.97 18.48
CA ASP A 160 -44.60 -3.16 17.52
C ASP A 160 -45.33 -3.02 16.17
N GLU A 161 -44.75 -2.27 15.23
CA GLU A 161 -45.38 -1.99 13.94
C GLU A 161 -45.57 -3.25 13.07
N GLU A 162 -44.62 -4.19 13.08
CA GLU A 162 -44.70 -5.41 12.27
C GLU A 162 -45.80 -6.34 12.83
N ASP A 163 -45.88 -6.43 14.14
CA ASP A 163 -46.85 -7.25 14.85
C ASP A 163 -48.27 -6.68 14.80
N TRP A 164 -48.41 -5.36 14.85
CA TRP A 164 -49.69 -4.71 14.55
C TRP A 164 -50.17 -5.01 13.14
N ASN A 165 -49.29 -4.91 12.14
CA ASN A 165 -49.63 -5.23 10.75
C ASN A 165 -50.08 -6.69 10.62
N LEU A 166 -49.39 -7.63 11.27
CA LEU A 166 -49.76 -9.04 11.30
C LEU A 166 -51.15 -9.26 11.91
N LEU A 167 -51.43 -8.60 13.02
CA LEU A 167 -52.72 -8.68 13.70
C LEU A 167 -53.85 -8.09 12.86
N LEU A 168 -53.66 -6.88 12.33
CA LEU A 168 -54.68 -6.15 11.57
C LEU A 168 -54.97 -6.79 10.21
N ALA A 169 -53.98 -7.46 9.60
CA ALA A 169 -54.20 -8.23 8.38
C ALA A 169 -55.22 -9.37 8.56
N LYS A 170 -55.28 -9.96 9.76
CA LYS A 170 -56.20 -11.06 10.08
C LYS A 170 -57.46 -10.62 10.82
N GLN A 171 -57.36 -9.60 11.66
CA GLN A 171 -58.44 -9.11 12.54
C GLN A 171 -58.56 -7.58 12.50
N PRO A 172 -59.10 -6.99 11.41
CA PRO A 172 -59.17 -5.54 11.22
C PRO A 172 -59.99 -4.79 12.28
N GLN A 173 -60.83 -5.48 13.04
CA GLN A 173 -61.64 -4.88 14.11
C GLN A 173 -60.81 -4.35 15.28
N PHE A 174 -59.59 -4.86 15.50
CA PHE A 174 -58.71 -4.37 16.56
C PHE A 174 -58.08 -3.00 16.28
N TRP A 175 -58.34 -2.44 15.10
CA TRP A 175 -57.93 -1.09 14.71
C TRP A 175 -58.26 -0.01 15.74
N ILE A 176 -59.40 -0.12 16.43
CA ILE A 176 -59.83 0.88 17.43
C ILE A 176 -58.91 0.92 18.66
N TYR A 177 -58.12 -0.13 18.88
CA TYR A 177 -57.18 -0.28 19.99
C TYR A 177 -55.73 -0.01 19.59
N SER A 178 -55.41 0.00 18.29
CA SER A 178 -54.07 0.33 17.85
C SER A 178 -53.74 1.76 18.26
N VAL A 179 -52.58 1.93 18.89
CA VAL A 179 -52.04 3.25 19.19
C VAL A 179 -51.56 3.83 17.87
N CYS A 180 -52.52 4.29 17.06
CA CYS A 180 -52.32 4.86 15.74
C CYS A 180 -51.49 3.94 14.84
N GLY A 181 -52.17 2.99 14.20
CA GLY A 181 -51.66 2.39 12.97
C GLY A 181 -51.02 3.44 12.08
N SER A 182 -49.90 3.08 11.47
CA SER A 182 -49.01 4.02 10.78
C SER A 182 -49.79 4.89 9.80
N ILE A 183 -49.25 6.05 9.42
CA ILE A 183 -49.90 6.95 8.46
C ILE A 183 -50.29 6.21 7.18
N GLU A 184 -49.59 5.13 6.82
CA GLU A 184 -49.88 4.25 5.70
C GLU A 184 -51.17 3.44 5.87
N GLU A 185 -51.46 2.95 7.06
CA GLU A 185 -52.72 2.26 7.35
C GLU A 185 -53.91 3.22 7.38
N LEU A 186 -53.69 4.47 7.83
CA LEU A 186 -54.68 5.54 7.72
C LEU A 186 -55.02 5.88 6.26
N LYS A 187 -54.10 5.66 5.31
CA LYS A 187 -54.41 5.77 3.87
C LYS A 187 -55.37 4.68 3.40
N LYS A 188 -55.33 3.48 4.02
CA LYS A 188 -56.14 2.33 3.60
C LYS A 188 -57.59 2.43 4.06
N TYR A 189 -57.87 3.09 5.20
CA TYR A 189 -59.20 3.15 5.81
C TYR A 189 -59.63 4.56 6.26
N PRO A 190 -59.64 5.57 5.37
CA PRO A 190 -59.96 6.94 5.73
C PRO A 190 -61.35 7.09 6.38
N GLU A 191 -62.33 6.31 5.98
CA GLU A 191 -63.70 6.34 6.53
C GLU A 191 -63.79 5.97 8.02
N LYS A 192 -62.82 5.22 8.56
CA LYS A 192 -62.80 4.78 9.96
C LYS A 192 -62.12 5.78 10.92
N ILE A 193 -61.48 6.81 10.37
CA ILE A 193 -60.67 7.78 11.14
C ILE A 193 -61.55 8.82 11.85
N SER A 194 -62.75 9.09 11.32
CA SER A 194 -63.67 10.14 11.82
C SER A 194 -63.95 10.00 13.33
N ASP A 195 -63.96 8.79 13.86
CA ASP A 195 -64.26 8.50 15.27
C ASP A 195 -63.02 8.15 16.11
N CYS A 196 -61.81 8.23 15.54
CA CYS A 196 -60.60 7.85 16.26
C CYS A 196 -60.25 8.86 17.36
N LYS A 197 -60.44 8.47 18.62
CA LYS A 197 -59.95 9.23 19.80
C LYS A 197 -58.44 9.47 19.76
N CYS A 198 -57.73 8.64 18.99
CA CYS A 198 -56.29 8.66 18.80
C CYS A 198 -55.77 9.96 18.15
N LEU A 199 -56.58 10.65 17.33
CA LEU A 199 -56.20 11.93 16.70
C LEU A 199 -55.81 13.01 17.71
N ARG A 200 -56.31 12.93 18.96
CA ARG A 200 -55.92 13.86 20.04
C ARG A 200 -54.45 13.69 20.46
N ARG A 201 -53.86 12.52 20.23
CA ARG A 201 -52.48 12.16 20.59
C ARG A 201 -51.46 12.52 19.50
N PHE A 202 -51.90 12.71 18.25
CA PHE A 202 -51.04 13.08 17.12
C PHE A 202 -50.18 14.30 17.44
N LYS A 203 -48.87 14.18 17.24
CA LYS A 203 -47.92 15.29 17.26
C LYS A 203 -48.13 16.16 16.01
N VAL A 204 -47.46 17.32 15.97
CA VAL A 204 -47.58 18.25 14.83
C VAL A 204 -47.19 17.56 13.52
N ASN A 205 -46.07 16.84 13.50
CA ASN A 205 -45.60 16.12 12.30
C ASN A 205 -46.59 15.05 11.82
N ASP A 206 -47.24 14.33 12.74
CA ASP A 206 -48.26 13.33 12.39
C ASP A 206 -49.46 13.99 11.69
N TRP A 207 -49.87 15.17 12.17
CA TRP A 207 -50.91 15.97 11.53
C TRP A 207 -50.48 16.49 10.15
N VAL A 208 -49.26 17.00 10.00
CA VAL A 208 -48.75 17.48 8.70
C VAL A 208 -48.78 16.35 7.67
N ASN A 209 -48.27 15.18 8.04
CA ASN A 209 -48.23 14.02 7.16
C ASN A 209 -49.63 13.45 6.88
N LEU A 210 -50.51 13.40 7.88
CA LEU A 210 -51.90 12.99 7.68
C LEU A 210 -52.63 13.94 6.74
N LEU A 211 -52.57 15.24 6.99
CA LEU A 211 -53.29 16.25 6.19
C LEU A 211 -52.73 16.34 4.77
N ALA A 212 -51.43 16.11 4.60
CA ALA A 212 -50.80 16.03 3.29
C ALA A 212 -51.40 14.91 2.41
N VAL A 213 -51.93 13.84 3.01
CA VAL A 213 -52.50 12.70 2.29
C VAL A 213 -54.02 12.68 2.33
N CYS A 214 -54.61 13.08 3.46
CA CYS A 214 -56.04 13.02 3.75
C CYS A 214 -56.56 14.42 4.18
N PRO A 215 -56.71 15.36 3.22
CA PRO A 215 -57.09 16.73 3.54
C PRO A 215 -58.47 16.87 4.19
N GLN A 216 -59.37 15.90 4.04
CA GLN A 216 -60.70 15.90 4.65
C GLN A 216 -60.68 15.95 6.20
N PHE A 217 -59.56 15.63 6.86
CA PHE A 217 -59.43 15.74 8.32
C PHE A 217 -59.02 17.13 8.83
N ALA A 218 -58.92 18.12 7.95
CA ALA A 218 -58.53 19.48 8.29
C ALA A 218 -59.36 20.09 9.42
N ASN A 219 -60.68 19.87 9.39
CA ASN A 219 -61.61 20.36 10.41
C ASN A 219 -61.41 19.72 11.80
N LYS A 220 -60.68 18.59 11.87
CA LYS A 220 -60.36 17.88 13.12
C LYS A 220 -58.98 18.22 13.66
N CYS A 221 -58.13 18.87 12.86
CA CYS A 221 -56.80 19.29 13.30
C CYS A 221 -56.92 20.44 14.31
N SER A 222 -56.64 20.17 15.58
CA SER A 222 -56.64 21.18 16.65
C SER A 222 -55.29 21.90 16.81
N LYS A 223 -54.28 21.51 16.03
CA LYS A 223 -52.88 21.92 16.19
C LYS A 223 -52.35 22.85 15.09
N TRP A 224 -53.21 23.41 14.23
CA TRP A 224 -52.82 24.37 13.19
C TRP A 224 -51.91 25.50 13.69
N LYS A 225 -52.22 26.07 14.86
CA LYS A 225 -51.44 27.15 15.48
C LYS A 225 -50.05 26.73 15.96
N ASN A 226 -49.78 25.42 16.03
CA ASN A 226 -48.50 24.85 16.45
C ASN A 226 -47.63 24.44 15.26
N PHE A 227 -48.14 24.55 14.03
CA PHE A 227 -47.36 24.25 12.83
C PHE A 227 -46.28 25.32 12.67
N LYS A 228 -45.04 24.88 12.53
CA LYS A 228 -43.92 25.74 12.21
C LYS A 228 -43.90 26.05 10.73
N LEU A 229 -43.04 26.99 10.33
CA LEU A 229 -42.90 27.38 8.93
C LEU A 229 -42.62 26.18 8.00
N GLY A 230 -41.69 25.30 8.37
CA GLY A 230 -41.37 24.10 7.57
C GLY A 230 -42.52 23.11 7.44
N ASP A 231 -43.36 22.99 8.48
CA ASP A 231 -44.57 22.16 8.46
C ASP A 231 -45.56 22.66 7.40
N TRP A 232 -45.77 23.99 7.36
CA TRP A 232 -46.62 24.63 6.36
C TRP A 232 -46.06 24.52 4.95
N VAL A 233 -44.75 24.71 4.74
CA VAL A 233 -44.13 24.54 3.42
C VAL A 233 -44.34 23.13 2.91
N ASN A 234 -44.08 22.11 3.72
CA ASN A 234 -44.30 20.70 3.36
C ASN A 234 -45.77 20.42 3.06
N LEU A 235 -46.68 20.91 3.91
CA LEU A 235 -48.12 20.70 3.71
C LEU A 235 -48.62 21.40 2.44
N LEU A 236 -48.29 22.68 2.25
CA LEU A 236 -48.76 23.45 1.10
C LEU A 236 -48.18 22.93 -0.22
N THR A 237 -46.97 22.38 -0.21
CA THR A 237 -46.37 21.69 -1.37
C THR A 237 -47.23 20.51 -1.85
N LYS A 238 -47.99 19.87 -0.95
CA LYS A 238 -48.84 18.71 -1.26
C LYS A 238 -50.33 19.05 -1.35
N GLN A 239 -50.79 19.99 -0.54
CA GLN A 239 -52.21 20.34 -0.36
C GLN A 239 -52.38 21.87 -0.35
N PRO A 240 -52.43 22.50 -1.54
CA PRO A 240 -52.41 23.96 -1.70
C PRO A 240 -53.66 24.66 -1.15
N HIS A 241 -54.79 23.96 -1.06
CA HIS A 241 -56.05 24.55 -0.59
C HIS A 241 -56.01 24.94 0.90
N PHE A 242 -55.03 24.44 1.68
CA PHE A 242 -54.82 24.87 3.07
C PHE A 242 -54.13 26.23 3.22
N ILE A 243 -53.86 26.93 2.12
CA ILE A 243 -53.24 28.26 2.20
C ILE A 243 -54.07 29.26 3.01
N THR A 244 -55.39 29.12 3.05
CA THR A 244 -56.27 29.98 3.87
C THR A 244 -56.11 29.76 5.38
N GLU A 245 -55.65 28.58 5.79
CA GLU A 245 -55.39 28.24 7.19
C GLU A 245 -53.99 28.68 7.65
N CYS A 246 -53.07 28.93 6.71
CA CYS A 246 -51.70 29.32 7.01
C CYS A 246 -51.63 30.80 7.41
N LYS A 247 -51.47 31.06 8.71
CA LYS A 247 -51.28 32.43 9.25
C LYS A 247 -49.86 32.96 9.09
N LEU A 248 -48.89 32.08 8.82
CA LEU A 248 -47.46 32.39 8.73
C LEU A 248 -47.00 32.73 7.31
N LEU A 249 -47.90 32.92 6.33
CA LEU A 249 -47.52 33.21 4.94
C LEU A 249 -46.63 34.45 4.78
N LYS A 250 -46.79 35.45 5.65
CA LYS A 250 -45.95 36.66 5.64
C LYS A 250 -44.53 36.41 6.17
N GLU A 251 -44.31 35.29 6.85
CA GLU A 251 -43.02 34.89 7.42
C GLU A 251 -42.23 33.96 6.49
N PHE A 252 -42.87 33.46 5.42
CA PHE A 252 -42.21 32.62 4.43
C PHE A 252 -41.05 33.38 3.79
N ARG A 253 -39.89 32.75 3.76
CA ARG A 253 -38.74 33.25 3.01
C ARG A 253 -38.94 33.00 1.52
N ILE A 254 -38.10 33.63 0.71
CA ILE A 254 -38.09 33.42 -0.73
C ILE A 254 -37.95 31.93 -1.08
N ALA A 255 -36.99 31.23 -0.49
CA ALA A 255 -36.77 29.81 -0.74
C ALA A 255 -38.00 28.93 -0.41
N ASP A 256 -38.76 29.30 0.63
CA ASP A 256 -39.99 28.61 1.02
C ASP A 256 -41.07 28.78 -0.05
N TRP A 257 -41.22 30.01 -0.55
CA TRP A 257 -42.14 30.32 -1.65
C TRP A 257 -41.72 29.65 -2.95
N CYS A 258 -40.44 29.69 -3.33
CA CYS A 258 -39.94 28.99 -4.51
C CYS A 258 -40.28 27.51 -4.43
N LYS A 259 -40.01 26.86 -3.30
CA LYS A 259 -40.39 25.44 -3.10
C LYS A 259 -41.88 25.22 -3.26
N VAL A 260 -42.74 26.00 -2.59
CA VAL A 260 -44.20 25.83 -2.72
C VAL A 260 -44.68 26.06 -4.15
N LEU A 261 -44.23 27.13 -4.80
CA LEU A 261 -44.64 27.48 -6.16
C LEU A 261 -44.14 26.48 -7.20
N SER A 262 -42.95 25.89 -7.02
CA SER A 262 -42.42 24.83 -7.89
C SER A 262 -43.33 23.59 -7.93
N PHE A 263 -44.12 23.32 -6.89
CA PHE A 263 -45.07 22.21 -6.87
C PHE A 263 -46.54 22.64 -7.03
N GLN A 264 -46.87 23.87 -6.65
CA GLN A 264 -48.26 24.37 -6.60
C GLN A 264 -48.39 25.74 -7.26
N PRO A 265 -48.32 25.81 -8.60
CA PRO A 265 -48.30 27.07 -9.32
C PRO A 265 -49.58 27.91 -9.19
N GLN A 266 -50.72 27.30 -8.85
CA GLN A 266 -51.99 27.98 -8.60
C GLN A 266 -51.95 28.94 -7.40
N LEU A 267 -50.96 28.81 -6.51
CA LEU A 267 -50.75 29.72 -5.38
C LEU A 267 -50.06 31.02 -5.76
N ILE A 268 -49.76 31.22 -7.06
CA ILE A 268 -49.12 32.43 -7.60
C ILE A 268 -49.74 33.74 -7.10
N SER A 269 -51.08 33.81 -7.00
CA SER A 269 -51.79 35.03 -6.57
C SER A 269 -51.50 35.44 -5.12
N LYS A 270 -50.90 34.56 -4.32
CA LYS A 270 -50.51 34.83 -2.93
C LYS A 270 -49.06 35.29 -2.80
N PHE A 271 -48.25 35.13 -3.84
CA PHE A 271 -46.87 35.59 -3.87
C PHE A 271 -46.76 36.94 -4.58
N SER A 272 -46.19 37.93 -3.90
CA SER A 272 -46.09 39.31 -4.41
C SER A 272 -44.66 39.86 -4.45
N GLN A 273 -43.66 39.07 -4.04
CA GLN A 273 -42.27 39.52 -3.87
C GLN A 273 -41.37 39.08 -5.05
N TRP A 274 -41.89 39.16 -6.28
CA TRP A 274 -41.19 38.73 -7.50
C TRP A 274 -39.83 39.42 -7.68
N ASP A 275 -39.77 40.72 -7.39
CA ASP A 275 -38.54 41.52 -7.48
C ASP A 275 -37.45 41.09 -6.50
N SER A 276 -37.83 40.37 -5.44
CA SER A 276 -36.91 39.89 -4.41
C SER A 276 -36.23 38.57 -4.79
N LEU A 277 -36.78 37.79 -5.74
CA LEU A 277 -36.16 36.55 -6.20
C LEU A 277 -34.79 36.82 -6.83
N TYR A 278 -33.77 36.05 -6.48
CA TYR A 278 -32.48 36.10 -7.17
C TYR A 278 -32.55 35.33 -8.51
N SER A 279 -31.52 35.45 -9.35
CA SER A 279 -31.45 34.74 -10.64
C SER A 279 -31.55 33.22 -10.45
N TRP A 280 -30.87 32.68 -9.45
CA TRP A 280 -30.97 31.26 -9.05
C TRP A 280 -32.37 30.82 -8.60
N ASP A 281 -33.08 31.66 -7.84
CA ASP A 281 -34.46 31.35 -7.45
C ASP A 281 -35.35 31.26 -8.69
N TRP A 282 -35.16 32.19 -9.63
CA TRP A 282 -35.86 32.21 -10.90
C TRP A 282 -35.51 31.01 -11.79
N SER A 283 -34.24 30.63 -11.90
CA SER A 283 -33.80 29.51 -12.73
C SER A 283 -34.41 28.19 -12.24
N GLN A 284 -34.42 27.95 -10.94
CA GLN A 284 -35.10 26.79 -10.32
C GLN A 284 -36.61 26.83 -10.50
N LEU A 285 -37.23 27.99 -10.25
CA LEU A 285 -38.67 28.14 -10.33
C LEU A 285 -39.18 27.96 -11.77
N LEU A 286 -38.53 28.57 -12.75
CA LEU A 286 -38.89 28.45 -14.17
C LEU A 286 -38.58 27.06 -14.72
N SER A 287 -37.54 26.39 -14.20
CA SER A 287 -37.27 24.98 -14.53
C SER A 287 -38.43 24.07 -14.14
N ALA A 288 -39.07 24.35 -13.01
CA ALA A 288 -40.23 23.59 -12.52
C ALA A 288 -41.56 24.06 -13.15
N GLN A 289 -41.72 25.37 -13.34
CA GLN A 289 -42.99 26.03 -13.70
C GLN A 289 -42.76 27.11 -14.76
N PRO A 290 -42.58 26.74 -16.04
CA PRO A 290 -42.25 27.68 -17.12
C PRO A 290 -43.32 28.77 -17.36
N GLN A 291 -44.57 28.55 -16.94
CA GLN A 291 -45.64 29.54 -17.08
C GLN A 291 -45.42 30.84 -16.29
N PHE A 292 -44.43 30.90 -15.39
CA PHE A 292 -44.06 32.12 -14.67
C PHE A 292 -43.08 33.02 -15.43
N SER A 293 -42.75 32.68 -16.68
CA SER A 293 -41.79 33.43 -17.49
C SER A 293 -42.17 34.89 -17.72
N ASP A 294 -43.46 35.21 -17.75
CA ASP A 294 -43.97 36.59 -17.90
C ASP A 294 -43.77 37.44 -16.64
N LYS A 295 -43.53 36.80 -15.48
CA LYS A 295 -43.22 37.46 -14.20
C LYS A 295 -41.72 37.66 -13.99
N CYS A 296 -40.89 36.89 -14.71
CA CYS A 296 -39.44 37.01 -14.59
C CYS A 296 -38.96 38.32 -15.21
N ASN A 297 -38.44 39.21 -14.37
CA ASN A 297 -37.85 40.49 -14.76
C ASN A 297 -36.31 40.50 -14.68
N LYS A 298 -35.71 39.37 -14.27
CA LYS A 298 -34.26 39.24 -14.01
C LYS A 298 -33.54 38.34 -15.01
N TRP A 299 -34.08 38.16 -16.21
CA TRP A 299 -33.41 37.35 -17.24
C TRP A 299 -31.95 37.77 -17.51
N LYS A 300 -31.65 39.06 -17.40
CA LYS A 300 -30.30 39.63 -17.57
C LYS A 300 -29.36 39.39 -16.39
N ASP A 301 -29.90 38.93 -15.26
CA ASP A 301 -29.13 38.65 -14.05
C ASP A 301 -28.76 37.15 -13.97
N PHE A 302 -29.23 36.33 -14.92
CA PHE A 302 -28.90 34.90 -14.98
C PHE A 302 -27.43 34.74 -15.35
N ASP A 303 -26.71 33.97 -14.55
CA ASP A 303 -25.39 33.48 -14.94
C ASP A 303 -25.50 32.23 -15.82
N TYR A 304 -24.36 31.68 -16.21
CA TYR A 304 -24.29 30.48 -17.08
C TYR A 304 -24.85 29.24 -16.39
N SER A 305 -24.66 29.11 -15.08
CA SER A 305 -25.21 27.99 -14.28
C SER A 305 -26.74 28.05 -14.21
N ASP A 306 -27.30 29.25 -14.06
CA ASP A 306 -28.73 29.52 -14.09
C ASP A 306 -29.34 29.15 -15.44
N TRP A 307 -28.73 29.62 -16.53
CA TRP A 307 -29.17 29.29 -17.89
C TRP A 307 -29.02 27.80 -18.19
N THR A 308 -27.91 27.18 -17.82
CA THR A 308 -27.68 25.74 -17.99
C THR A 308 -28.74 24.92 -17.26
N THR A 309 -29.02 25.27 -16.00
CA THR A 309 -30.04 24.61 -15.20
C THR A 309 -31.42 24.76 -15.85
N LEU A 310 -31.78 25.98 -16.25
CA LEU A 310 -33.06 26.26 -16.90
C LEU A 310 -33.21 25.55 -18.24
N LEU A 311 -32.27 25.73 -19.17
CA LEU A 311 -32.35 25.18 -20.52
C LEU A 311 -32.27 23.66 -20.53
N SER A 312 -31.58 23.03 -19.57
CA SER A 312 -31.56 21.57 -19.42
C SER A 312 -32.93 20.97 -19.13
N LYS A 313 -33.85 21.73 -18.51
CA LYS A 313 -35.21 21.30 -18.19
C LYS A 313 -36.28 21.89 -19.10
N GLN A 314 -36.06 23.11 -19.60
CA GLN A 314 -37.04 23.92 -20.33
C GLN A 314 -36.38 24.57 -21.56
N PRO A 315 -36.10 23.78 -22.62
CA PRO A 315 -35.38 24.26 -23.81
C PRO A 315 -36.12 25.37 -24.58
N GLN A 316 -37.43 25.56 -24.37
CA GLN A 316 -38.21 26.63 -24.99
C GLN A 316 -37.75 28.05 -24.61
N PHE A 317 -36.96 28.21 -23.53
CA PHE A 317 -36.43 29.52 -23.14
C PHE A 317 -35.19 29.95 -23.92
N ILE A 318 -34.76 29.19 -24.92
CA ILE A 318 -33.60 29.55 -25.75
C ILE A 318 -33.77 30.89 -26.47
N GLU A 319 -35.00 31.25 -26.87
CA GLU A 319 -35.25 32.57 -27.47
C GLU A 319 -34.98 33.71 -26.48
N LYS A 320 -35.27 33.49 -25.18
CA LYS A 320 -34.97 34.47 -24.12
C LYS A 320 -33.48 34.58 -23.87
N PHE A 321 -32.79 33.46 -23.85
CA PHE A 321 -31.32 33.42 -23.78
C PHE A 321 -30.69 34.22 -24.94
N ASN A 322 -31.10 33.94 -26.18
CA ASN A 322 -30.59 34.63 -27.38
C ASN A 322 -30.92 36.13 -27.40
N GLN A 323 -32.07 36.55 -26.84
CA GLN A 323 -32.46 37.97 -26.77
C GLN A 323 -31.52 38.83 -25.92
N ILE A 324 -30.80 38.22 -24.97
CA ILE A 324 -29.93 38.95 -24.04
C ILE A 324 -28.51 39.09 -24.58
N GLN A 325 -28.23 38.50 -25.75
CA GLN A 325 -26.93 38.54 -26.42
C GLN A 325 -25.78 38.05 -25.53
N TYR A 326 -26.02 36.99 -24.77
CA TYR A 326 -24.94 36.33 -24.02
C TYR A 326 -23.89 35.78 -24.97
N ASP A 327 -22.64 35.91 -24.55
CA ASP A 327 -21.52 35.25 -25.20
C ASP A 327 -21.57 33.76 -24.90
N LEU A 328 -21.73 32.94 -25.95
CA LEU A 328 -21.76 31.48 -25.85
C LEU A 328 -20.42 30.91 -25.36
N ASN A 329 -19.33 31.65 -25.51
CA ASN A 329 -18.00 31.24 -25.05
C ASN A 329 -17.85 31.27 -23.53
N LEU A 330 -18.83 31.85 -22.82
CA LEU A 330 -18.84 31.88 -21.37
C LEU A 330 -19.52 30.65 -20.76
N PHE A 331 -20.17 29.81 -21.57
CA PHE A 331 -20.48 28.45 -21.16
C PHE A 331 -19.19 27.63 -21.21
N ASP A 332 -18.78 27.10 -20.07
CA ASP A 332 -17.65 26.18 -20.02
C ASP A 332 -18.03 24.80 -20.63
N SER A 333 -17.04 23.93 -20.78
CA SER A 333 -17.26 22.59 -21.34
C SER A 333 -18.08 21.68 -20.40
N TYR A 334 -18.14 21.97 -19.10
CA TYR A 334 -19.00 21.23 -18.17
C TYR A 334 -20.48 21.58 -18.34
N GLU A 335 -20.79 22.86 -18.48
CA GLU A 335 -22.12 23.42 -18.71
C GLU A 335 -22.69 22.95 -20.04
N TRP A 336 -21.89 23.02 -21.10
CA TRP A 336 -22.27 22.47 -22.42
C TRP A 336 -22.49 20.96 -22.38
N ASN A 337 -21.62 20.19 -21.71
CA ASN A 337 -21.82 18.75 -21.57
C ASN A 337 -23.15 18.43 -20.86
N LYS A 338 -23.42 19.08 -19.73
CA LYS A 338 -24.68 18.92 -18.98
C LYS A 338 -25.88 19.29 -19.84
N LEU A 339 -25.79 20.37 -20.61
CA LEU A 339 -26.86 20.84 -21.48
C LEU A 339 -27.11 19.88 -22.66
N LEU A 340 -26.06 19.45 -23.37
CA LEU A 340 -26.15 18.53 -24.51
C LEU A 340 -26.63 17.13 -24.09
N SER A 341 -26.21 16.66 -22.91
CA SER A 341 -26.66 15.39 -22.33
C SER A 341 -28.16 15.42 -22.00
N ALA A 342 -28.66 16.55 -21.51
CA ALA A 342 -30.08 16.70 -21.19
C ALA A 342 -30.95 17.02 -22.43
N GLN A 343 -30.41 17.79 -23.38
CA GLN A 343 -31.15 18.39 -24.49
C GLN A 343 -30.27 18.42 -25.78
N PRO A 344 -30.16 17.29 -26.51
CA PRO A 344 -29.31 17.18 -27.69
C PRO A 344 -29.61 18.18 -28.83
N GLN A 345 -30.79 18.79 -28.85
CA GLN A 345 -31.16 19.82 -29.83
C GLN A 345 -30.29 21.10 -29.75
N PHE A 346 -29.55 21.31 -28.66
CA PHE A 346 -28.60 22.42 -28.56
C PHE A 346 -27.29 22.18 -29.33
N PHE A 347 -27.16 21.08 -30.07
CA PHE A 347 -25.98 20.76 -30.88
C PHE A 347 -25.55 21.92 -31.78
N GLU A 348 -26.45 22.45 -32.61
CA GLU A 348 -26.12 23.57 -33.53
C GLU A 348 -25.71 24.83 -32.78
N LEU A 349 -26.25 25.05 -31.57
CA LEU A 349 -25.86 26.20 -30.75
C LEU A 349 -24.46 26.01 -30.15
N ALA A 350 -24.16 24.82 -29.62
CA ALA A 350 -22.86 24.47 -29.06
C ALA A 350 -21.73 24.59 -30.11
N THR A 351 -22.01 24.26 -31.39
CA THR A 351 -21.02 24.44 -32.49
C THR A 351 -20.59 25.89 -32.76
N LYS A 352 -21.21 26.87 -32.09
CA LYS A 352 -20.84 28.29 -32.22
C LYS A 352 -19.83 28.76 -31.16
N SER A 353 -19.33 27.86 -30.32
CA SER A 353 -18.35 28.15 -29.26
C SER A 353 -17.29 27.04 -29.16
N ALA A 354 -16.08 27.40 -28.72
CA ALA A 354 -14.98 26.45 -28.52
C ALA A 354 -15.33 25.38 -27.46
N SER A 355 -15.78 25.80 -26.27
CA SER A 355 -16.18 24.90 -25.19
C SER A 355 -17.34 23.97 -25.55
N GLY A 356 -18.26 24.47 -26.38
CA GLY A 356 -19.35 23.67 -26.95
C GLY A 356 -18.83 22.61 -27.90
N TRP A 357 -17.85 22.92 -28.75
CA TRP A 357 -17.14 21.93 -29.57
C TRP A 357 -16.36 20.93 -28.74
N SER A 358 -15.62 21.35 -27.69
CA SER A 358 -14.93 20.43 -26.77
C SER A 358 -15.91 19.42 -26.19
N SER A 359 -17.08 19.90 -25.72
CA SER A 359 -18.15 19.04 -25.19
C SER A 359 -18.77 18.10 -26.22
N ILE A 360 -18.94 18.56 -27.46
CA ILE A 360 -19.42 17.73 -28.57
C ILE A 360 -18.41 16.63 -28.87
N LEU A 361 -17.13 16.96 -29.02
CA LEU A 361 -16.08 16.02 -29.41
C LEU A 361 -15.76 15.01 -28.32
N ARG A 362 -15.87 15.43 -27.05
CA ARG A 362 -15.78 14.53 -25.90
C ARG A 362 -16.84 13.42 -25.95
N ASN A 363 -18.09 13.79 -26.26
CA ASN A 363 -19.23 12.87 -26.28
C ASN A 363 -19.41 12.14 -27.63
N LYS A 364 -18.99 12.75 -28.74
CA LYS A 364 -19.18 12.30 -30.12
C LYS A 364 -17.94 12.62 -30.97
N PRO A 365 -16.83 11.90 -30.76
CA PRO A 365 -15.56 12.16 -31.44
C PRO A 365 -15.66 12.05 -32.98
N GLU A 366 -16.67 11.36 -33.51
CA GLU A 366 -16.91 11.26 -34.96
C GLU A 366 -17.16 12.60 -35.66
N PHE A 367 -17.49 13.67 -34.92
CA PHE A 367 -17.70 15.02 -35.48
C PHE A 367 -16.42 15.84 -35.65
N PHE A 368 -15.23 15.28 -35.37
CA PHE A 368 -13.96 16.02 -35.41
C PHE A 368 -13.67 16.72 -36.74
N GLN A 369 -14.12 16.17 -37.87
CA GLN A 369 -13.92 16.77 -39.19
C GLN A 369 -14.73 18.05 -39.41
N GLN A 370 -15.77 18.28 -38.58
CA GLN A 370 -16.62 19.47 -38.64
C GLN A 370 -16.14 20.57 -37.69
N CYS A 371 -15.27 20.24 -36.73
CA CYS A 371 -14.69 21.21 -35.82
C CYS A 371 -13.62 22.04 -36.55
N ASN A 372 -13.83 23.35 -36.62
CA ASN A 372 -12.94 24.31 -37.27
C ASN A 372 -12.37 25.37 -36.30
N VAL A 373 -12.55 25.17 -34.99
CA VAL A 373 -12.18 26.12 -33.91
C VAL A 373 -11.22 25.52 -32.90
N TRP A 374 -10.38 24.56 -33.32
CA TRP A 374 -9.37 23.94 -32.45
C TRP A 374 -8.43 24.96 -31.82
N GLU A 375 -8.08 26.01 -32.55
CA GLU A 375 -7.20 27.10 -32.09
C GLU A 375 -7.86 27.97 -31.01
N ASP A 376 -9.19 27.94 -30.89
CA ASP A 376 -9.95 28.72 -29.91
C ASP A 376 -10.18 27.94 -28.60
N PHE A 377 -9.76 26.68 -28.52
CA PHE A 377 -9.88 25.87 -27.30
C PHE A 377 -8.92 26.39 -26.24
N ASN A 378 -9.44 26.69 -25.05
CA ASN A 378 -8.61 27.05 -23.92
C ASN A 378 -8.02 25.79 -23.23
N THR A 379 -7.20 26.00 -22.20
CA THR A 379 -6.57 24.92 -21.45
C THR A 379 -7.58 23.93 -20.84
N GLU A 380 -8.69 24.42 -20.27
CA GLU A 380 -9.73 23.59 -19.68
C GLU A 380 -10.47 22.75 -20.75
N ASP A 381 -10.77 23.34 -21.90
CA ASP A 381 -11.39 22.65 -23.03
C ASP A 381 -10.52 21.49 -23.52
N TRP A 382 -9.21 21.70 -23.62
CA TRP A 382 -8.27 20.65 -24.00
C TRP A 382 -8.11 19.59 -22.93
N ILE A 383 -8.00 19.94 -21.65
CA ILE A 383 -7.91 18.96 -20.55
C ILE A 383 -9.15 18.07 -20.52
N ASN A 384 -10.34 18.68 -20.60
CA ASN A 384 -11.61 17.95 -20.58
C ASN A 384 -11.77 17.05 -21.81
N LEU A 385 -11.34 17.51 -22.99
CA LEU A 385 -11.37 16.70 -24.20
C LEU A 385 -10.35 15.55 -24.15
N LEU A 386 -9.08 15.86 -23.88
CA LEU A 386 -7.98 14.90 -23.96
C LEU A 386 -8.02 13.86 -22.84
N SER A 387 -8.61 14.20 -21.68
CA SER A 387 -8.83 13.23 -20.59
C SER A 387 -9.74 12.07 -21.00
N GLU A 388 -10.63 12.25 -21.98
CA GLU A 388 -11.53 11.20 -22.47
C GLU A 388 -11.23 10.76 -23.91
N GLN A 389 -10.62 11.63 -24.72
CA GLN A 389 -10.34 11.41 -26.14
C GLN A 389 -8.88 11.73 -26.48
N PRO A 390 -7.89 10.96 -25.98
CA PRO A 390 -6.46 11.24 -26.16
C PRO A 390 -6.01 11.21 -27.63
N HIS A 391 -6.80 10.60 -28.53
CA HIS A 391 -6.49 10.55 -29.96
C HIS A 391 -6.56 11.92 -30.66
N PHE A 392 -7.10 12.97 -30.01
CA PHE A 392 -7.06 14.35 -30.49
C PHE A 392 -5.80 15.12 -30.05
N ALA A 393 -4.84 14.47 -29.37
CA ALA A 393 -3.63 15.11 -28.90
C ALA A 393 -2.78 15.75 -30.01
N ASP A 394 -2.86 15.26 -31.25
CA ASP A 394 -2.19 15.87 -32.41
C ASP A 394 -2.81 17.21 -32.85
N LYS A 395 -4.02 17.53 -32.37
CA LYS A 395 -4.71 18.80 -32.63
C LYS A 395 -4.45 19.86 -31.57
N CYS A 396 -3.98 19.47 -30.39
CA CYS A 396 -3.70 20.41 -29.30
C CYS A 396 -2.49 21.29 -29.66
N ASN A 397 -2.74 22.60 -29.67
CA ASN A 397 -1.80 23.64 -30.08
C ASN A 397 -1.25 24.47 -28.90
N ILE A 398 -1.63 24.15 -27.66
CA ILE A 398 -1.29 24.94 -26.46
C ILE A 398 -0.75 24.08 -25.32
N TRP A 399 0.01 23.03 -25.63
CA TRP A 399 0.62 22.16 -24.61
C TRP A 399 1.55 22.92 -23.65
N GLU A 400 2.16 24.00 -24.13
CA GLU A 400 3.00 24.92 -23.37
C GLU A 400 2.22 25.73 -22.32
N ASP A 401 0.89 25.87 -22.48
CA ASP A 401 0.02 26.59 -21.54
C ASP A 401 -0.46 25.67 -20.40
N PHE A 402 -0.07 24.38 -20.42
CA PHE A 402 -0.44 23.43 -19.38
C PHE A 402 0.53 23.55 -18.21
N ASP A 403 0.03 23.99 -17.05
CA ASP A 403 0.75 23.91 -15.78
C ASP A 403 0.86 22.48 -15.23
N ASP A 404 1.54 22.33 -14.11
CA ASP A 404 1.78 21.03 -13.46
C ASP A 404 0.47 20.33 -13.06
N LEU A 405 -0.54 21.08 -12.62
CA LEU A 405 -1.84 20.52 -12.20
C LEU A 405 -2.60 20.00 -13.42
N ASN A 406 -2.57 20.73 -14.53
CA ASN A 406 -3.16 20.34 -15.80
C ASN A 406 -2.57 19.02 -16.29
N TRP A 407 -1.24 18.90 -16.23
CA TRP A 407 -0.53 17.67 -16.56
C TRP A 407 -0.79 16.53 -15.58
N GLU A 408 -0.88 16.79 -14.28
CA GLU A 408 -1.22 15.77 -13.28
C GLU A 408 -2.59 15.16 -13.57
N ILE A 409 -3.61 15.99 -13.80
CA ILE A 409 -4.97 15.54 -14.16
C ILE A 409 -4.93 14.74 -15.46
N LEU A 410 -4.23 15.25 -16.48
CA LEU A 410 -4.20 14.62 -17.80
C LEU A 410 -3.48 13.27 -17.78
N LEU A 411 -2.31 13.18 -17.14
CA LEU A 411 -1.51 11.95 -17.07
C LEU A 411 -2.10 10.93 -16.10
N TYR A 412 -2.89 11.37 -15.11
CA TYR A 412 -3.69 10.47 -14.28
C TYR A 412 -4.75 9.75 -15.12
N ASN A 413 -5.44 10.47 -16.02
CA ASN A 413 -6.49 9.90 -16.86
C ASN A 413 -5.95 9.17 -18.10
N GLN A 414 -4.88 9.69 -18.72
CA GLN A 414 -4.31 9.21 -19.99
C GLN A 414 -2.77 9.19 -19.93
N PRO A 415 -2.16 8.17 -19.29
CA PRO A 415 -0.72 8.11 -19.09
C PRO A 415 0.08 8.18 -20.40
N GLU A 416 -0.44 7.71 -21.54
CA GLU A 416 0.20 7.75 -22.85
C GLU A 416 0.48 9.16 -23.39
N LEU A 417 -0.19 10.19 -22.85
CA LEU A 417 0.03 11.59 -23.24
C LEU A 417 1.35 12.14 -22.69
N TRP A 418 2.11 11.35 -21.94
CA TRP A 418 3.47 11.69 -21.50
C TRP A 418 4.36 12.14 -22.66
N VAL A 419 4.13 11.63 -23.88
CA VAL A 419 4.90 11.98 -25.09
C VAL A 419 4.80 13.47 -25.48
N TYR A 420 3.85 14.21 -24.92
CA TYR A 420 3.67 15.65 -25.13
C TYR A 420 4.18 16.50 -23.96
N ASN A 421 4.36 15.92 -22.77
CA ASN A 421 4.91 16.61 -21.60
C ASN A 421 6.43 16.48 -21.57
N THR A 422 7.15 17.61 -21.52
CA THR A 422 8.63 17.63 -21.60
C THR A 422 9.28 16.95 -20.41
N GLU A 423 8.87 17.26 -19.18
CA GLU A 423 9.47 16.72 -17.95
C GLU A 423 9.26 15.21 -17.80
N MET A 424 8.04 14.74 -18.01
CA MET A 424 7.71 13.32 -17.98
C MET A 424 8.33 12.56 -19.15
N SER A 425 8.51 13.20 -20.30
CA SER A 425 9.29 12.62 -21.40
C SER A 425 10.75 12.42 -21.02
N VAL A 426 11.41 13.39 -20.38
CA VAL A 426 12.78 13.23 -19.87
C VAL A 426 12.85 12.04 -18.92
N LYS A 427 11.95 11.98 -17.93
CA LYS A 427 11.89 10.85 -16.99
C LYS A 427 11.71 9.50 -17.70
N LYS A 428 10.79 9.42 -18.66
CA LYS A 428 10.53 8.19 -19.43
C LYS A 428 11.68 7.80 -20.37
N ILE A 429 12.45 8.77 -20.85
CA ILE A 429 13.65 8.54 -21.67
C ILE A 429 14.80 8.04 -20.80
N ASN A 430 14.98 8.58 -19.59
CA ASN A 430 15.95 8.05 -18.62
C ASN A 430 15.59 6.61 -18.19
N GLU A 431 14.30 6.29 -18.05
CA GLU A 431 13.85 4.91 -17.78
C GLU A 431 14.12 3.94 -18.95
N ASP A 432 13.91 4.39 -20.19
CA ASP A 432 14.17 3.61 -21.41
C ASP A 432 14.39 4.54 -22.61
N VAL A 433 15.63 4.58 -23.10
CA VAL A 433 16.07 5.44 -24.21
C VAL A 433 15.23 5.23 -25.48
N SER A 434 14.66 4.04 -25.70
CA SER A 434 13.83 3.77 -26.88
C SER A 434 12.55 4.62 -26.93
N ASN A 435 12.11 5.16 -25.79
CA ASN A 435 10.96 6.04 -25.67
C ASN A 435 11.14 7.36 -26.41
N ILE A 436 12.37 7.81 -26.69
CA ILE A 436 12.62 9.01 -27.50
C ILE A 436 11.92 8.95 -28.87
N LYS A 437 11.77 7.77 -29.46
CA LYS A 437 11.06 7.58 -30.75
C LYS A 437 9.59 7.91 -30.68
N LYS A 438 8.98 7.82 -29.49
CA LYS A 438 7.58 8.11 -29.24
C LYS A 438 7.37 9.55 -28.79
N CYS A 439 8.40 10.16 -28.20
CA CYS A 439 8.37 11.53 -27.70
C CYS A 439 8.03 12.51 -28.84
N LYS A 440 6.92 13.23 -28.68
CA LYS A 440 6.42 14.26 -29.61
C LYS A 440 6.93 15.66 -29.22
N CYS A 441 7.35 15.84 -27.98
CA CYS A 441 7.79 17.13 -27.45
C CYS A 441 9.32 17.33 -27.45
N ILE A 442 10.10 16.45 -28.09
CA ILE A 442 11.57 16.58 -28.10
C ILE A 442 12.05 17.91 -28.69
N GLY A 443 11.36 18.42 -29.72
CA GLY A 443 11.66 19.73 -30.31
C GLY A 443 11.35 20.92 -29.39
N ARG A 444 10.68 20.68 -28.26
CA ARG A 444 10.35 21.66 -27.22
C ARG A 444 11.23 21.53 -25.98
N PHE A 445 12.20 20.63 -25.95
CA PHE A 445 13.12 20.55 -24.83
C PHE A 445 13.99 21.81 -24.78
N GLU A 446 13.84 22.58 -23.71
CA GLU A 446 14.76 23.66 -23.33
C GLU A 446 16.03 23.06 -22.69
N ASP A 447 17.08 23.87 -22.53
CA ASP A 447 18.37 23.44 -21.99
C ASP A 447 18.22 22.76 -20.61
N THR A 448 17.35 23.30 -19.75
CA THR A 448 17.01 22.73 -18.43
C THR A 448 16.41 21.32 -18.47
N HIS A 449 15.82 20.92 -19.61
CA HIS A 449 15.31 19.56 -19.79
C HIS A 449 16.42 18.60 -20.22
N TRP A 450 17.36 19.08 -21.03
CA TRP A 450 18.54 18.33 -21.46
C TRP A 450 19.49 18.06 -20.29
N ASP A 451 19.63 19.03 -19.37
CA ASP A 451 20.40 18.91 -18.12
C ASP A 451 19.89 17.78 -17.20
N LYS A 452 18.60 17.43 -17.29
CA LYS A 452 17.98 16.35 -16.49
C LYS A 452 18.20 14.94 -17.08
N ILE A 453 18.81 14.81 -18.25
CA ILE A 453 19.10 13.49 -18.85
C ILE A 453 20.39 12.92 -18.26
N GLU A 454 20.34 11.68 -17.78
CA GLU A 454 21.50 11.01 -17.18
C GLU A 454 22.58 10.71 -18.24
N ILE A 455 23.86 10.72 -17.85
CA ILE A 455 25.01 10.49 -18.76
C ILE A 455 24.88 9.16 -19.52
N SER A 456 24.50 8.08 -18.83
CA SER A 456 24.28 6.77 -19.45
C SER A 456 23.19 6.80 -20.52
N THR A 457 22.12 7.58 -20.28
CA THR A 457 21.04 7.84 -21.24
C THR A 457 21.55 8.66 -22.41
N TRP A 458 22.38 9.68 -22.18
CA TRP A 458 23.04 10.46 -23.24
C TRP A 458 23.91 9.61 -24.15
N VAL A 459 24.72 8.70 -23.61
CA VAL A 459 25.55 7.77 -24.39
C VAL A 459 24.67 6.94 -25.34
N ALA A 460 23.58 6.39 -24.82
CA ALA A 460 22.63 5.63 -25.62
C ALA A 460 21.89 6.50 -26.64
N LEU A 461 21.53 7.74 -26.30
CA LEU A 461 20.90 8.70 -27.19
C LEU A 461 21.80 9.09 -28.36
N LEU A 462 23.04 9.49 -28.08
CA LEU A 462 24.03 9.86 -29.10
C LEU A 462 24.39 8.66 -29.99
N SER A 463 24.37 7.44 -29.44
CA SER A 463 24.55 6.21 -30.21
C SER A 463 23.45 6.00 -31.27
N ILE A 464 22.22 6.46 -31.01
CA ILE A 464 21.07 6.30 -31.92
C ILE A 464 20.87 7.56 -32.79
N TYR A 465 21.12 8.74 -32.23
CA TYR A 465 20.85 10.05 -32.83
C TYR A 465 22.08 10.97 -32.73
N PRO A 466 23.09 10.80 -33.60
CA PRO A 466 24.33 11.57 -33.57
C PRO A 466 24.14 13.08 -33.78
N HIS A 467 23.01 13.50 -34.36
CA HIS A 467 22.72 14.93 -34.56
C HIS A 467 22.36 15.66 -33.25
N LEU A 468 22.19 14.95 -32.14
CA LEU A 468 21.97 15.55 -30.81
C LEU A 468 23.28 15.99 -30.12
N VAL A 469 24.45 15.81 -30.75
CA VAL A 469 25.74 16.24 -30.19
C VAL A 469 25.76 17.72 -29.82
N ASP A 470 25.18 18.57 -30.67
CA ASP A 470 25.14 20.01 -30.39
C ASP A 470 24.28 20.30 -29.14
N LYS A 471 23.19 19.55 -28.95
CA LYS A 471 22.34 19.64 -27.75
C LYS A 471 23.01 19.12 -26.49
N PHE A 472 23.81 18.08 -26.60
CA PHE A 472 24.65 17.63 -25.50
C PHE A 472 25.73 18.67 -25.16
N HIS A 473 26.31 19.34 -26.16
CA HIS A 473 27.33 20.35 -25.93
C HIS A 473 26.77 21.62 -25.26
N ASP A 474 25.52 21.96 -25.55
CA ASP A 474 24.81 23.08 -24.92
C ASP A 474 24.29 22.73 -23.50
N CYS A 475 24.33 21.44 -23.08
CA CYS A 475 23.97 21.02 -21.73
C CYS A 475 24.93 21.65 -20.71
N SER A 476 24.40 22.33 -19.69
CA SER A 476 25.20 23.03 -18.69
C SER A 476 25.77 22.10 -17.63
N ASP A 477 25.05 21.02 -17.33
CA ASP A 477 25.40 20.02 -16.31
C ASP A 477 26.01 18.74 -16.90
N CYS A 478 26.14 18.64 -18.23
CA CYS A 478 26.72 17.50 -18.92
C CYS A 478 27.99 17.91 -19.67
N SER A 479 29.11 17.27 -19.37
CA SER A 479 30.32 17.38 -20.17
C SER A 479 30.67 16.05 -20.80
N PHE A 480 31.30 16.11 -21.97
CA PHE A 480 32.00 14.94 -22.54
C PHE A 480 33.19 14.49 -21.67
N GLU A 481 33.63 15.34 -20.74
CA GLU A 481 34.60 14.99 -19.69
C GLU A 481 34.02 14.01 -18.67
N ASP A 482 32.69 13.95 -18.51
CA ASP A 482 32.05 13.03 -17.57
C ASP A 482 31.84 11.62 -18.15
N PHE A 483 32.17 11.42 -19.43
CA PHE A 483 32.07 10.11 -20.08
C PHE A 483 33.26 9.24 -19.69
N SER A 484 32.97 8.07 -19.12
CA SER A 484 34.01 7.09 -18.87
C SER A 484 34.58 6.52 -20.18
N ILE A 485 35.72 5.85 -20.08
CA ILE A 485 36.30 5.09 -21.21
C ILE A 485 35.28 4.10 -21.79
N GLU A 486 34.50 3.41 -20.94
CA GLU A 486 33.48 2.45 -21.39
C GLU A 486 32.31 3.13 -22.12
N ASP A 487 31.88 4.31 -21.66
CA ASP A 487 30.87 5.14 -22.35
C ASP A 487 31.33 5.54 -23.74
N TRP A 488 32.57 6.02 -23.85
CA TRP A 488 33.18 6.37 -25.14
C TRP A 488 33.33 5.17 -26.07
N VAL A 489 33.77 4.01 -25.56
CA VAL A 489 33.87 2.78 -26.35
C VAL A 489 32.50 2.41 -26.92
N ASN A 490 31.48 2.32 -26.05
CA ASN A 490 30.12 1.97 -26.45
C ASN A 490 29.54 2.94 -27.50
N LEU A 491 29.85 4.23 -27.36
CA LEU A 491 29.43 5.28 -28.29
C LEU A 491 30.14 5.17 -29.64
N LEU A 492 31.47 5.04 -29.64
CA LEU A 492 32.30 5.04 -30.84
C LEU A 492 32.15 3.76 -31.66
N GLU A 493 31.87 2.61 -31.04
CA GLU A 493 31.53 1.37 -31.75
C GLU A 493 30.31 1.54 -32.66
N LYS A 494 29.35 2.37 -32.26
CA LYS A 494 28.10 2.61 -33.00
C LYS A 494 28.20 3.84 -33.91
N GLN A 495 28.99 4.84 -33.53
CA GLN A 495 29.00 6.16 -34.18
C GLN A 495 30.42 6.72 -34.35
N THR A 496 31.12 6.25 -35.39
CA THR A 496 32.48 6.72 -35.72
C THR A 496 32.57 8.19 -36.14
N SER A 497 31.45 8.84 -36.47
CA SER A 497 31.42 10.28 -36.75
C SER A 497 31.84 11.14 -35.55
N LEU A 498 31.78 10.59 -34.34
CA LEU A 498 32.15 11.29 -33.10
C LEU A 498 33.64 11.19 -32.76
N ILE A 499 34.44 10.47 -33.55
CA ILE A 499 35.89 10.32 -33.32
C ILE A 499 36.57 11.69 -33.21
N LYS A 500 36.19 12.67 -34.05
CA LYS A 500 36.78 14.02 -33.98
C LYS A 500 36.53 14.67 -32.60
N LYS A 501 35.34 14.50 -32.04
CA LYS A 501 34.97 15.05 -30.73
C LYS A 501 35.62 14.28 -29.59
N ALA A 502 35.64 12.94 -29.67
CA ALA A 502 36.32 12.08 -28.70
C ALA A 502 37.84 12.39 -28.60
N LYS A 503 38.48 12.85 -29.69
CA LYS A 503 39.87 13.31 -29.65
C LYS A 503 40.11 14.51 -28.72
N GLU A 504 39.08 15.26 -28.36
CA GLU A 504 39.21 16.42 -27.45
C GLU A 504 39.31 16.02 -25.97
N PHE A 505 39.07 14.75 -25.61
CA PHE A 505 38.97 14.28 -24.22
C PHE A 505 39.83 13.04 -23.97
N VAL A 506 40.61 12.99 -22.88
CA VAL A 506 41.58 11.89 -22.60
C VAL A 506 40.93 10.50 -22.63
N ASP A 507 39.77 10.33 -22.00
CA ASP A 507 39.04 9.05 -22.01
C ASP A 507 38.50 8.71 -23.40
N GLY A 508 38.10 9.71 -24.19
CA GLY A 508 37.72 9.56 -25.59
C GLY A 508 38.93 9.15 -26.46
N GLN A 509 40.10 9.74 -26.25
CA GLN A 509 41.34 9.35 -26.90
C GLN A 509 41.71 7.90 -26.55
N THR A 510 41.56 7.52 -25.28
CA THR A 510 41.79 6.15 -24.79
C THR A 510 40.88 5.16 -25.51
N ALA A 511 39.57 5.43 -25.58
CA ALA A 511 38.60 4.61 -26.28
C ALA A 511 38.89 4.49 -27.79
N ILE A 512 39.29 5.59 -28.45
CA ILE A 512 39.70 5.57 -29.85
C ILE A 512 40.87 4.60 -30.04
N LEU A 513 41.89 4.61 -29.19
CA LEU A 513 43.04 3.72 -29.31
C LEU A 513 42.68 2.25 -29.05
N MET A 514 41.73 1.99 -28.15
CA MET A 514 41.22 0.64 -27.89
C MET A 514 40.49 0.06 -29.12
N LEU A 515 39.72 0.88 -29.84
CA LEU A 515 38.90 0.45 -30.98
C LEU A 515 39.62 0.55 -32.33
N PHE A 516 40.46 1.56 -32.51
CA PHE A 516 41.11 1.94 -33.78
C PHE A 516 42.62 2.16 -33.58
N PRO A 517 43.39 1.11 -33.24
CA PRO A 517 44.81 1.22 -32.88
C PRO A 517 45.68 1.83 -33.99
N GLU A 518 45.27 1.75 -35.26
CA GLU A 518 45.95 2.38 -36.38
C GLU A 518 45.93 3.92 -36.32
N MET A 519 44.97 4.51 -35.61
CA MET A 519 44.82 5.95 -35.44
C MET A 519 45.87 6.54 -34.49
N ILE A 520 46.71 5.73 -33.84
CA ILE A 520 47.77 6.23 -32.95
C ILE A 520 48.70 7.26 -33.60
N LYS A 521 48.85 7.19 -34.93
CA LYS A 521 49.65 8.15 -35.71
C LYS A 521 49.02 9.54 -35.80
N ASP A 522 47.71 9.64 -35.59
CA ASP A 522 46.98 10.90 -35.62
C ASP A 522 47.07 11.66 -34.28
N PHE A 523 47.48 10.98 -33.21
CA PHE A 523 47.76 11.58 -31.91
C PHE A 523 49.20 12.09 -31.93
N HIS A 524 49.37 13.33 -32.38
CA HIS A 524 50.68 13.98 -32.46
C HIS A 524 51.22 14.25 -31.04
N TYR A 525 51.95 13.29 -30.48
CA TYR A 525 52.79 13.38 -29.27
C TYR A 525 52.13 13.89 -27.96
N ASP A 526 50.84 14.22 -27.96
CA ASP A 526 50.12 14.76 -26.79
C ASP A 526 49.57 13.65 -25.86
N PHE A 527 50.38 12.61 -25.63
CA PHE A 527 50.09 11.57 -24.64
C PHE A 527 50.53 11.98 -23.23
N GLU A 528 51.01 13.21 -23.06
CA GLU A 528 51.36 13.75 -21.74
C GLU A 528 50.15 13.82 -20.81
N SER A 529 48.95 13.93 -21.38
CA SER A 529 47.66 13.93 -20.66
C SER A 529 47.16 12.53 -20.26
N PHE A 530 47.74 11.45 -20.79
CA PHE A 530 47.34 10.09 -20.42
C PHE A 530 47.92 9.72 -19.05
N GLU A 531 47.05 9.38 -18.11
CA GLU A 531 47.47 8.77 -16.86
C GLU A 531 47.86 7.30 -17.07
N SER A 532 48.53 6.70 -16.08
CA SER A 532 48.92 5.29 -16.15
C SER A 532 47.70 4.37 -16.36
N LEU A 533 46.56 4.72 -15.75
CA LEU A 533 45.31 3.98 -15.89
C LEU A 533 44.79 3.96 -17.34
N ASN A 534 44.84 5.09 -18.05
CA ASN A 534 44.43 5.15 -19.46
C ASN A 534 45.26 4.19 -20.31
N TRP A 535 46.58 4.20 -20.12
CA TRP A 535 47.47 3.26 -20.82
C TRP A 535 47.21 1.81 -20.43
N ASP A 536 46.92 1.51 -19.17
CA ASP A 536 46.56 0.15 -18.76
C ASP A 536 45.30 -0.34 -19.51
N PHE A 537 44.26 0.49 -19.68
CA PHE A 537 43.10 0.14 -20.50
C PHE A 537 43.47 -0.12 -21.96
N VAL A 538 44.24 0.78 -22.59
CA VAL A 538 44.67 0.63 -23.99
C VAL A 538 45.51 -0.64 -24.17
N LEU A 539 46.50 -0.87 -23.32
CA LEU A 539 47.44 -1.98 -23.46
C LEU A 539 46.82 -3.35 -23.12
N ASN A 540 45.82 -3.38 -22.23
CA ASN A 540 45.05 -4.60 -21.97
C ASN A 540 44.26 -5.05 -23.21
N VAL A 541 43.76 -4.12 -24.03
CA VAL A 541 42.99 -4.44 -25.25
C VAL A 541 43.87 -4.54 -26.49
N GLN A 542 44.88 -3.67 -26.61
CA GLN A 542 45.77 -3.55 -27.77
C GLN A 542 47.25 -3.61 -27.34
N PRO A 543 47.77 -4.78 -26.92
CA PRO A 543 49.13 -4.91 -26.39
C PRO A 543 50.21 -4.38 -27.35
N GLN A 544 50.00 -4.43 -28.67
CA GLN A 544 50.95 -3.97 -29.67
C GLN A 544 51.23 -2.45 -29.66
N LEU A 545 50.41 -1.66 -28.97
CA LEU A 545 50.60 -0.21 -28.84
C LEU A 545 51.62 0.18 -27.77
N TRP A 546 52.17 -0.78 -27.02
CA TRP A 546 53.12 -0.56 -25.94
C TRP A 546 54.35 0.29 -26.32
N LYS A 547 54.82 0.17 -27.56
CA LYS A 547 55.97 0.94 -28.09
C LYS A 547 55.73 2.45 -28.19
N TYR A 548 54.48 2.88 -28.06
CA TYR A 548 54.07 4.28 -28.04
C TYR A 548 53.72 4.78 -26.63
N CYS A 549 53.70 3.89 -25.64
CA CYS A 549 53.39 4.24 -24.26
C CYS A 549 54.59 4.97 -23.65
N PRO A 550 54.45 6.27 -23.29
CA PRO A 550 55.54 7.01 -22.69
C PRO A 550 55.89 6.46 -21.30
N LYS A 551 54.89 6.02 -20.53
CA LYS A 551 55.05 5.43 -19.21
C LYS A 551 54.68 3.96 -19.27
N VAL A 552 55.59 3.10 -19.74
CA VAL A 552 55.33 1.65 -19.71
C VAL A 552 54.95 1.26 -18.29
N SER A 553 53.70 0.79 -18.12
CA SER A 553 53.27 0.40 -16.80
C SER A 553 54.05 -0.84 -16.38
N ILE A 554 54.54 -0.83 -15.15
CA ILE A 554 55.21 -1.94 -14.48
C ILE A 554 54.36 -3.23 -14.57
N ALA A 555 53.03 -3.08 -14.69
CA ALA A 555 52.10 -4.17 -14.93
C ALA A 555 52.36 -4.93 -16.24
N MET A 556 52.82 -4.27 -17.31
CA MET A 556 53.15 -4.94 -18.56
C MET A 556 54.47 -5.73 -18.46
N MET A 557 55.47 -5.20 -17.73
CA MET A 557 56.73 -5.91 -17.46
C MET A 557 56.52 -7.18 -16.62
N LYS A 558 55.47 -7.23 -15.76
CA LYS A 558 55.05 -8.47 -15.08
C LYS A 558 54.65 -9.59 -16.06
N SER A 559 54.18 -9.26 -17.27
CA SER A 559 53.56 -10.23 -18.18
C SER A 559 54.52 -10.81 -19.25
N ASP A 560 55.55 -10.06 -19.66
CA ASP A 560 56.45 -10.47 -20.75
C ASP A 560 57.83 -9.79 -20.67
N VAL A 561 58.65 -10.31 -19.75
CA VAL A 561 60.05 -9.91 -19.47
C VAL A 561 60.94 -9.92 -20.73
N ALA A 562 60.61 -10.68 -21.76
CA ALA A 562 61.42 -10.78 -22.98
C ALA A 562 61.48 -9.49 -23.80
N LYS A 563 60.59 -8.51 -23.55
CA LYS A 563 60.53 -7.23 -24.29
C LYS A 563 61.39 -6.11 -23.69
N GLU A 564 62.13 -6.42 -22.61
CA GLU A 564 62.98 -5.45 -21.89
C GLU A 564 64.02 -4.74 -22.78
N SER A 565 64.62 -5.43 -23.75
CA SER A 565 65.64 -4.83 -24.62
C SER A 565 65.11 -3.77 -25.59
N GLU A 566 63.79 -3.67 -25.75
CA GLU A 566 63.15 -2.80 -26.73
C GLU A 566 62.50 -1.54 -26.10
N CYS A 567 62.43 -1.41 -24.75
CA CYS A 567 61.92 -0.16 -24.17
C CYS A 567 62.93 0.99 -24.30
N LEU A 568 62.48 2.12 -24.83
CA LEU A 568 63.23 3.38 -24.84
C LEU A 568 62.95 4.25 -23.60
N CYS A 569 62.11 3.76 -22.69
CA CYS A 569 61.52 4.50 -21.57
C CYS A 569 62.32 4.43 -20.26
N TRP A 570 63.43 3.68 -20.23
CA TRP A 570 64.19 3.42 -19.00
C TRP A 570 64.62 4.70 -18.27
N ASP A 571 64.95 5.74 -19.02
CA ASP A 571 65.39 7.04 -18.48
C ASP A 571 64.27 7.78 -17.70
N TRP A 572 63.03 7.32 -17.76
CA TRP A 572 61.87 7.95 -17.11
C TRP A 572 61.35 7.21 -15.88
N PHE A 573 61.99 6.10 -15.50
CA PHE A 573 61.65 5.36 -14.30
C PHE A 573 62.03 6.18 -13.06
N SER A 574 61.07 6.40 -12.17
CA SER A 574 61.35 6.91 -10.83
C SER A 574 62.02 5.83 -9.98
N ILE A 575 62.64 6.22 -8.86
CA ILE A 575 63.19 5.27 -7.88
C ILE A 575 62.12 4.26 -7.44
N LYS A 576 60.86 4.69 -7.31
CA LYS A 576 59.74 3.80 -6.97
C LYS A 576 59.49 2.77 -8.07
N ASP A 577 59.57 3.18 -9.34
CA ASP A 577 59.35 2.28 -10.48
C ASP A 577 60.47 1.24 -10.59
N TRP A 578 61.71 1.66 -10.37
CA TRP A 578 62.86 0.75 -10.27
C TRP A 578 62.72 -0.24 -9.13
N PHE A 579 62.26 0.22 -7.97
CA PHE A 579 62.05 -0.62 -6.79
C PHE A 579 60.97 -1.67 -7.03
N GLU A 580 59.81 -1.29 -7.58
CA GLU A 580 58.76 -2.24 -7.93
C GLU A 580 59.24 -3.23 -9.01
N LEU A 581 60.01 -2.77 -10.00
CA LEU A 581 60.61 -3.65 -11.00
C LEU A 581 61.60 -4.65 -10.39
N ALA A 582 62.45 -4.21 -9.44
CA ALA A 582 63.39 -5.09 -8.75
C ALA A 582 62.70 -6.20 -7.96
N LEU A 583 61.52 -5.94 -7.38
CA LEU A 583 60.71 -6.94 -6.70
C LEU A 583 60.02 -7.93 -7.66
N ILE A 584 59.78 -7.53 -8.91
CA ILE A 584 59.10 -8.36 -9.92
C ILE A 584 60.09 -9.18 -10.73
N ASN A 585 61.14 -8.53 -11.22
CA ASN A 585 62.19 -9.13 -12.03
C ASN A 585 63.59 -8.71 -11.55
N PRO A 586 64.10 -9.34 -10.49
CA PRO A 586 65.43 -9.07 -9.96
C PRO A 586 66.57 -9.35 -10.95
N ALA A 587 66.31 -10.07 -12.06
CA ALA A 587 67.31 -10.37 -13.08
C ALA A 587 67.50 -9.25 -14.12
N CYS A 588 66.72 -8.17 -14.05
CA CYS A 588 66.81 -7.09 -15.04
C CYS A 588 68.14 -6.34 -14.91
N GLU A 589 69.00 -6.45 -15.93
CA GLU A 589 70.33 -5.81 -15.97
C GLU A 589 70.29 -4.27 -16.01
N LYS A 590 69.10 -3.69 -16.23
CA LYS A 590 68.89 -2.24 -16.34
C LYS A 590 68.53 -1.55 -15.02
N ILE A 591 68.29 -2.31 -13.95
CA ILE A 591 67.97 -1.74 -12.64
C ILE A 591 69.17 -0.92 -12.13
N CYS A 592 68.93 0.35 -11.82
CA CYS A 592 69.89 1.22 -11.13
C CYS A 592 69.95 0.86 -9.64
N TRP A 593 70.64 -0.24 -9.32
CA TRP A 593 70.79 -0.76 -7.96
C TRP A 593 71.36 0.28 -6.96
N GLU A 594 72.18 1.21 -7.47
CA GLU A 594 72.82 2.30 -6.74
C GLU A 594 71.86 3.41 -6.25
N ASP A 595 70.63 3.47 -6.77
CA ASP A 595 69.63 4.48 -6.39
C ASP A 595 68.72 4.04 -5.23
N PHE A 596 68.82 2.78 -4.78
CA PHE A 596 68.00 2.27 -3.69
C PHE A 596 68.53 2.68 -2.33
N ASN A 597 67.64 3.10 -1.44
CA ASN A 597 67.97 3.37 -0.04
C ASN A 597 68.04 2.09 0.80
N GLU A 598 68.39 2.23 2.08
CA GLU A 598 68.60 1.12 3.01
C GLU A 598 67.33 0.27 3.19
N GLU A 599 66.18 0.91 3.39
CA GLU A 599 64.88 0.24 3.60
C GLU A 599 64.46 -0.57 2.36
N GLN A 600 64.67 -0.01 1.16
CA GLN A 600 64.39 -0.68 -0.11
C GLN A 600 65.28 -1.92 -0.27
N TRP A 601 66.57 -1.81 0.04
CA TRP A 601 67.48 -2.95 0.00
C TRP A 601 67.12 -4.02 1.02
N VAL A 602 66.72 -3.67 2.24
CA VAL A 602 66.23 -4.64 3.24
C VAL A 602 65.07 -5.45 2.67
N ARG A 603 64.10 -4.80 2.03
CA ARG A 603 62.95 -5.49 1.43
C ARG A 603 63.35 -6.36 0.23
N ILE A 604 64.21 -5.86 -0.66
CA ILE A 604 64.72 -6.62 -1.80
C ILE A 604 65.50 -7.86 -1.32
N LEU A 605 66.42 -7.71 -0.37
CA LEU A 605 67.26 -8.80 0.11
C LEU A 605 66.48 -9.81 0.95
N SER A 606 65.42 -9.37 1.63
CA SER A 606 64.49 -10.26 2.34
C SER A 606 63.78 -11.24 1.39
N GLU A 607 63.38 -10.78 0.21
CA GLU A 607 62.69 -11.60 -0.81
C GLU A 607 63.69 -12.32 -1.76
N TYR A 608 64.77 -11.63 -2.16
CA TYR A 608 65.73 -12.05 -3.20
C TYR A 608 67.18 -12.03 -2.71
N PRO A 609 67.52 -12.91 -1.77
CA PRO A 609 68.81 -12.89 -1.09
C PRO A 609 70.02 -13.31 -1.94
N HIS A 610 69.81 -13.75 -3.18
CA HIS A 610 70.91 -14.00 -4.11
C HIS A 610 71.45 -12.72 -4.75
N LEU A 611 70.77 -11.58 -4.58
CA LEU A 611 71.20 -10.25 -5.02
C LEU A 611 72.12 -9.53 -4.04
N ALA A 612 72.60 -10.23 -3.01
CA ALA A 612 73.47 -9.67 -1.99
C ALA A 612 74.76 -9.05 -2.54
N ASP A 613 75.25 -9.55 -3.68
CA ASP A 613 76.41 -9.02 -4.40
C ASP A 613 76.14 -7.69 -5.12
N LYS A 614 74.86 -7.31 -5.27
CA LYS A 614 74.43 -6.04 -5.86
C LYS A 614 74.24 -4.92 -4.84
N CYS A 615 74.09 -5.27 -3.56
CA CYS A 615 73.97 -4.28 -2.49
C CYS A 615 75.36 -3.73 -2.14
N ASP A 616 75.55 -2.44 -2.33
CA ASP A 616 76.74 -1.67 -1.96
C ASP A 616 76.55 -0.87 -0.66
N LEU A 617 75.33 -0.84 -0.12
CA LEU A 617 74.95 -0.08 1.08
C LEU A 617 74.99 -0.88 2.39
N TRP A 618 75.66 -2.04 2.43
CA TRP A 618 75.78 -2.83 3.66
C TRP A 618 76.28 -2.02 4.87
N GLN A 619 77.16 -1.05 4.64
CA GLN A 619 77.74 -0.19 5.67
C GLN A 619 76.80 0.93 6.14
N ASN A 620 75.71 1.19 5.40
CA ASN A 620 74.73 2.23 5.74
C ASN A 620 73.53 1.66 6.49
N PHE A 621 73.42 0.34 6.61
CA PHE A 621 72.33 -0.28 7.34
C PHE A 621 72.48 0.03 8.83
N ASP A 622 71.52 0.80 9.35
CA ASP A 622 71.37 1.00 10.78
C ASP A 622 70.93 -0.29 11.51
N SER A 623 70.93 -0.22 12.84
CA SER A 623 70.48 -1.32 13.69
C SER A 623 69.08 -1.84 13.35
N HIS A 624 68.15 -0.98 12.91
CA HIS A 624 66.78 -1.36 12.55
C HIS A 624 66.71 -2.15 11.24
N ASN A 625 67.42 -1.68 10.21
CA ASN A 625 67.51 -2.31 8.90
C ASN A 625 68.19 -3.69 9.00
N TRP A 626 69.28 -3.78 9.77
CA TRP A 626 69.90 -5.07 10.08
C TRP A 626 68.97 -6.00 10.84
N ASN A 627 68.24 -5.50 11.83
CA ASN A 627 67.28 -6.31 12.57
C ASN A 627 66.22 -6.93 11.63
N SER A 628 65.56 -6.08 10.84
CA SER A 628 64.54 -6.50 9.88
C SER A 628 65.07 -7.52 8.88
N LEU A 629 66.27 -7.30 8.33
CA LEU A 629 66.88 -8.22 7.36
C LEU A 629 67.32 -9.55 8.01
N LEU A 630 67.89 -9.54 9.21
CA LEU A 630 68.39 -10.76 9.85
C LEU A 630 67.27 -11.63 10.42
N LEU A 631 66.13 -11.05 10.76
CA LEU A 631 64.92 -11.80 11.11
C LEU A 631 64.40 -12.63 9.92
N THR A 632 64.46 -12.08 8.69
CA THR A 632 63.99 -12.76 7.47
C THR A 632 65.07 -13.61 6.80
N GLN A 633 66.33 -13.16 6.81
CA GLN A 633 67.47 -13.78 6.15
C GLN A 633 68.72 -13.85 7.06
N PRO A 634 68.74 -14.75 8.07
CA PRO A 634 69.84 -14.94 9.01
C PRO A 634 71.24 -15.10 8.40
N ARG A 635 71.33 -15.57 7.15
CA ARG A 635 72.61 -15.78 6.45
C ARG A 635 73.43 -14.51 6.24
N PHE A 636 72.81 -13.33 6.28
CA PHE A 636 73.48 -12.06 6.06
C PHE A 636 74.20 -11.53 7.30
N ILE A 637 74.21 -12.28 8.39
CA ILE A 637 74.96 -11.90 9.59
C ILE A 637 76.45 -11.71 9.32
N LEU A 638 77.00 -12.39 8.31
CA LEU A 638 78.41 -12.24 7.90
C LEU A 638 78.68 -10.94 7.14
N ASN A 639 77.64 -10.27 6.63
CA ASN A 639 77.71 -8.98 5.98
C ASN A 639 77.51 -7.82 6.97
N CYS A 640 77.14 -8.13 8.22
CA CYS A 640 76.84 -7.16 9.26
C CYS A 640 78.11 -6.42 9.67
N ASP A 641 78.11 -5.09 9.52
CA ASP A 641 79.19 -4.24 10.03
C ASP A 641 78.97 -4.00 11.52
N TRP A 642 79.43 -4.96 12.32
CA TRP A 642 79.34 -4.90 13.76
C TRP A 642 80.06 -3.69 14.35
N ASN A 643 81.11 -3.18 13.71
CA ASN A 643 81.80 -1.98 14.22
C ASN A 643 80.91 -0.75 14.07
N TYR A 644 80.20 -0.61 12.94
CA TYR A 644 79.24 0.46 12.75
C TYR A 644 78.13 0.41 13.81
N ILE A 645 77.57 -0.78 14.08
CA ILE A 645 76.54 -0.96 15.11
C ILE A 645 77.10 -0.62 16.51
N ILE A 646 78.32 -1.07 16.82
CA ILE A 646 78.97 -0.76 18.09
C ILE A 646 79.27 0.74 18.23
N ASP A 647 79.70 1.39 17.15
CA ASP A 647 79.96 2.83 17.12
C ASP A 647 78.64 3.61 17.31
N GLU A 648 77.56 3.21 16.62
CA GLU A 648 76.19 3.73 16.80
C GLU A 648 75.74 3.60 18.27
N LEU A 649 76.04 2.47 18.92
CA LEU A 649 75.77 2.23 20.34
C LEU A 649 76.63 3.07 21.30
N SER A 650 77.86 3.39 20.90
CA SER A 650 78.79 4.21 21.69
C SER A 650 78.39 5.69 21.69
N ASP A 651 77.84 6.16 20.58
CA ASP A 651 77.32 7.53 20.46
C ASP A 651 76.04 7.74 21.30
N LEU A 652 75.35 6.67 21.69
CA LEU A 652 74.16 6.69 22.55
C LEU A 652 74.48 6.72 24.06
N GLU A 653 75.70 7.12 24.47
CA GLU A 653 76.21 7.00 25.85
C GLU A 653 75.31 7.62 26.94
N ASP A 654 74.48 8.61 26.62
CA ASP A 654 73.60 9.29 27.58
C ASP A 654 72.11 8.87 27.51
N SER A 655 71.70 8.03 26.55
CA SER A 655 70.30 7.59 26.39
C SER A 655 70.11 6.14 26.82
N TYR A 656 69.64 5.94 28.06
CA TYR A 656 69.31 4.59 28.57
C TYR A 656 68.18 3.91 27.76
N GLN A 657 67.25 4.68 27.20
CA GLN A 657 66.09 4.14 26.48
C GLN A 657 66.50 3.54 25.13
N ASP A 658 67.37 4.22 24.38
CA ASP A 658 67.75 3.76 23.04
C ASP A 658 68.61 2.47 23.07
N LYS A 659 69.36 2.27 24.17
CA LYS A 659 70.13 1.03 24.38
C LYS A 659 69.24 -0.18 24.66
N ASP A 660 68.15 0.02 25.40
CA ASP A 660 67.19 -1.05 25.69
C ASP A 660 66.41 -1.44 24.42
N ASP A 661 65.99 -0.47 23.60
CA ASP A 661 65.28 -0.72 22.34
C ASP A 661 66.17 -1.49 21.32
N ILE A 662 67.47 -1.15 21.24
CA ILE A 662 68.42 -1.88 20.40
C ILE A 662 68.65 -3.30 20.96
N ALA A 663 68.81 -3.43 22.28
CA ALA A 663 68.96 -4.75 22.91
C ALA A 663 67.74 -5.64 22.67
N GLU A 664 66.53 -5.07 22.71
CA GLU A 664 65.28 -5.78 22.41
C GLU A 664 65.27 -6.28 20.96
N CYS A 665 65.60 -5.43 19.98
CA CYS A 665 65.71 -5.81 18.57
C CYS A 665 66.68 -6.99 18.35
N TRP A 666 67.87 -6.94 18.95
CA TRP A 666 68.85 -8.01 18.83
C TRP A 666 68.46 -9.28 19.60
N SER A 667 67.74 -9.14 20.72
CA SER A 667 67.20 -10.27 21.46
C SER A 667 66.17 -11.04 20.63
N ASP A 668 65.34 -10.35 19.84
CA ASP A 668 64.38 -10.97 18.93
C ASP A 668 65.07 -11.84 17.87
N ILE A 669 66.18 -11.38 17.30
CA ILE A 669 66.96 -12.18 16.34
C ILE A 669 67.42 -13.49 16.98
N LEU A 670 68.00 -13.44 18.19
CA LEU A 670 68.47 -14.63 18.90
C LEU A 670 67.32 -15.50 19.40
N TRP A 671 66.18 -14.89 19.71
CA TRP A 671 64.94 -15.58 20.07
C TRP A 671 64.44 -16.46 18.93
N TYR A 672 64.53 -16.00 17.67
CA TYR A 672 64.14 -16.81 16.50
C TYR A 672 65.27 -17.67 15.94
N ASN A 673 66.53 -17.24 16.04
CA ASN A 673 67.70 -17.89 15.45
C ASN A 673 68.88 -17.98 16.44
N PRO A 674 68.81 -18.86 17.46
CA PRO A 674 69.81 -18.90 18.54
C PRO A 674 71.22 -19.28 18.07
N LYS A 675 71.36 -19.94 16.90
CA LYS A 675 72.66 -20.26 16.30
C LYS A 675 73.45 -19.02 15.89
N LEU A 676 72.79 -17.88 15.75
CA LEU A 676 73.46 -16.64 15.40
C LEU A 676 74.33 -16.10 16.54
N LEU A 677 74.13 -16.59 17.77
CA LEU A 677 74.87 -16.18 18.97
C LEU A 677 76.39 -16.19 18.79
N GLU A 678 76.92 -17.14 18.00
CA GLU A 678 78.36 -17.28 17.76
C GLU A 678 78.96 -16.12 16.95
N PHE A 679 78.13 -15.33 16.25
CA PHE A 679 78.56 -14.21 15.41
C PHE A 679 78.39 -12.85 16.10
N PHE A 680 77.76 -12.79 17.27
CA PHE A 680 77.55 -11.53 17.99
C PHE A 680 78.84 -11.11 18.72
N PRO A 681 79.30 -9.86 18.53
CA PRO A 681 80.38 -9.28 19.32
C PRO A 681 80.02 -9.27 20.81
N GLU A 682 81.06 -9.34 21.64
CA GLU A 682 80.89 -9.35 23.10
C GLU A 682 80.25 -8.06 23.62
N GLU A 683 80.52 -6.96 22.94
CA GLU A 683 79.99 -5.62 23.19
C GLU A 683 78.47 -5.56 22.99
N VAL A 684 77.94 -6.25 21.97
CA VAL A 684 76.50 -6.31 21.71
C VAL A 684 75.82 -7.23 22.73
N LEU A 685 76.44 -8.35 23.09
CA LEU A 685 75.93 -9.26 24.12
C LEU A 685 75.89 -8.59 25.50
N ASP A 686 76.81 -7.68 25.78
CA ASP A 686 76.84 -6.86 26.99
C ASP A 686 75.71 -5.83 27.04
N LEU A 687 74.89 -5.64 26.00
CA LEU A 687 73.70 -4.79 26.10
C LEU A 687 72.56 -5.50 26.81
N PHE A 688 72.47 -6.82 26.69
CA PHE A 688 71.27 -7.55 27.08
C PHE A 688 71.04 -7.50 28.59
N SER A 689 69.83 -7.11 29.00
CA SER A 689 69.43 -7.10 30.39
C SER A 689 69.39 -8.52 30.97
N PHE A 690 69.36 -8.63 32.29
CA PHE A 690 69.22 -9.93 32.95
C PHE A 690 67.89 -10.60 32.57
N GLU A 691 66.84 -9.79 32.43
CA GLU A 691 65.52 -10.21 31.97
C GLU A 691 65.57 -10.77 30.54
N GLN A 692 66.20 -10.06 29.60
CA GLN A 692 66.35 -10.52 28.21
C GLN A 692 67.15 -11.83 28.12
N TRP A 693 68.26 -11.96 28.86
CA TRP A 693 69.01 -13.21 28.93
C TRP A 693 68.18 -14.35 29.53
N SER A 694 67.41 -14.07 30.57
CA SER A 694 66.54 -15.05 31.22
C SER A 694 65.43 -15.52 30.28
N GLU A 695 64.86 -14.62 29.48
CA GLU A 695 63.86 -14.94 28.47
C GLU A 695 64.45 -15.83 27.37
N LEU A 696 65.62 -15.45 26.82
CA LEU A 696 66.33 -16.23 25.81
C LEU A 696 66.67 -17.64 26.30
N GLU A 697 67.20 -17.76 27.52
CA GLU A 697 67.54 -19.05 28.15
C GLU A 697 66.28 -19.87 28.46
N ALA A 698 65.18 -19.24 28.86
CA ALA A 698 63.90 -19.93 29.05
C ALA A 698 63.36 -20.51 27.74
N LYS A 699 63.55 -19.81 26.60
CA LYS A 699 63.10 -20.30 25.29
C LYS A 699 64.04 -21.36 24.70
N HIS A 700 65.35 -21.20 24.85
CA HIS A 700 66.34 -22.14 24.33
C HIS A 700 67.30 -22.62 25.44
N PRO A 701 66.84 -23.54 26.32
CA PRO A 701 67.62 -23.97 27.48
C PRO A 701 68.96 -24.59 27.11
N GLY A 702 70.03 -24.13 27.77
CA GLY A 702 71.41 -24.58 27.62
C GLY A 702 72.14 -23.99 26.40
N VAL A 703 71.51 -23.10 25.62
CA VAL A 703 72.15 -22.47 24.45
C VAL A 703 72.89 -21.20 24.83
N PHE A 704 72.37 -20.41 25.78
CA PHE A 704 72.94 -19.12 26.13
C PHE A 704 73.69 -19.13 27.48
N GLU A 705 73.60 -20.21 28.27
CA GLU A 705 74.14 -20.33 29.63
C GLU A 705 75.60 -19.82 29.76
N GLU A 706 76.49 -20.21 28.85
CA GLU A 706 77.90 -19.78 28.88
C GLU A 706 78.06 -18.27 28.58
N LYS A 707 77.39 -17.75 27.56
CA LYS A 707 77.47 -16.33 27.16
C LYS A 707 76.75 -15.43 28.16
N HIS A 708 75.62 -15.86 28.71
CA HIS A 708 74.90 -15.16 29.77
C HIS A 708 75.76 -15.04 31.04
N MET A 709 76.42 -16.13 31.47
CA MET A 709 77.35 -16.07 32.61
C MET A 709 78.52 -15.13 32.33
N LEU A 710 79.13 -15.19 31.14
CA LEU A 710 80.26 -14.34 30.78
C LEU A 710 79.89 -12.85 30.70
N SER A 711 78.76 -12.51 30.08
CA SER A 711 78.27 -11.13 30.03
C SER A 711 77.92 -10.61 31.43
N SER A 712 77.22 -11.41 32.25
CA SER A 712 76.91 -11.05 33.65
C SER A 712 78.16 -10.80 34.48
N LEU A 713 79.20 -11.64 34.32
CA LEU A 713 80.48 -11.45 35.00
C LEU A 713 81.21 -10.19 34.52
N ARG A 714 81.17 -9.87 33.21
CA ARG A 714 81.76 -8.63 32.68
C ARG A 714 81.05 -7.39 33.21
N LYS A 715 79.72 -7.39 33.27
CA LYS A 715 78.92 -6.31 33.86
C LYS A 715 79.18 -6.12 35.35
N LEU A 716 79.44 -7.18 36.09
CA LEU A 716 79.82 -7.10 37.52
C LEU A 716 81.26 -6.61 37.73
N CYS A 717 82.15 -6.82 36.74
CA CYS A 717 83.55 -6.38 36.79
C CYS A 717 83.77 -4.94 36.31
N LYS A 718 82.97 -4.45 35.35
CA LYS A 718 82.89 -3.05 34.93
C LYS A 718 82.22 -2.23 36.02
#